data_AF-A0A4Z1H2G7-F1
#
_entry.id   AF-A0A4Z1H2G7-F1
#
_cell.length_a   1.000
_cell.length_b   1.000
_cell.length_c   1.000
_cell.angle_alpha   90.00
_cell.angle_beta   90.00
_cell.angle_gamma   90.00
#
_symmetry.space_group_name_H-M   'P 1'
#
loop_
_entity.id
_entity.type
_entity.pdbx_description
1 polymer ?
#
loop_
_entity_poly.entity_id
_entity_poly.type
_entity_poly.pdbx_seq_one_letter_code
_entity_poly.pdbx_strand_id
1 'polypeptide(L)'
;MASTSDNDNGDNNQSSPPSSPPPPHIIFSTPSFTPRFGRRESITAADDGSHIRRRLHKPVVNIKSHTHDRHIRVQEPEGSQAKSPAASIYMGSYTPRRSRSLAGSRPGSIKSPPTSNPASPRSSFSFSHSHMSHLSDLLQDYNLDLETYGVEELRDGFFDAAFFKPPKISHEELMKDAECTLPAGFKKHHPLSLKRFFPRQWHGIKEISKQLVTTRAGIKLIKSFLPFFISYILCLVPVIRNWLGRYNYIMVISTIINHSGRSVGAQIDGAILTIVGTAGGLGWGAFALWLSDSTAVARRGYGGILAAFLLVFMGMIAALRSYYIRLYQLVLCAGMAVLFTCLADTSETIAWRVLFEYGIPWLLGQAIALIVCCVVVPDAGARSLAVSLHNAFDIMQKGLQLPQSEPVTVHRQLAFTFVNLSQAYRDLVLDISVTRFKPSDVEILRNLMQAVIRSFLSLRMESHLFDDSDKEEDSDIALSPDASALSIRRFHSASVINIDGPRRPKLQRSDTEDRAVELVASKLAEPTSNLLSCLKMALQRCDAVLMDMSGHRVFLGPPKDVSSDIVGAITSIRKAKIKYDEEEEQLLQNPNLPPTYSDHPEVVEIFLFVHPIRQAANTAEALLVKVNEMQQRRPGWRIYLPSYPLGKALQRTNGQVRHDRGGVTAGFFFRSQRELAKTMKGMANVYKPAPRKERATEEEKNYDDLEPTDTRGAYAEEEEIAMDKNSQASRQKRLRYRTWKILHRLQGFETRFAFKVAIVTSLLSVPAWLSQSRSWWNRYESWWAVIMVWIMMHPRVGGNLQDLITRAFCAILGAVWGGIAYGADNGNPYVMAVFAAIFMIPMMYRFTQSPHPRSGIVGCISFVVVSLGAYTAPNDIPVVTVAWTRGVAFLVGTVSAVIVNWFLWPFVARHELRKALSSMLIYSSIIYRGVVAKYVYYEDGEEPGVKDVQQSEMLEGRLREGFVRIRQLLALTRHEIRLRGPFNPLPYSALIDACERFFEYLVSVRQSSLFFQPHYLSENEQASESLLAFRRDAVACILMNLYVLAGALRGDRKVPRYLPSAASARKRLLDHMALLESMNVPATSSSMSVKSKRSKRKSKSKKNNDTSETANNLPGGKKWSQIYSYSYSQSLTGCVTQLEQLCRYTKEIVGEQGFDPILEDEYEDLTRDRVSAHGFLDGQITPRTTRG
;
A
#
# COMPACT_ATOMS: atom_id res chain seq x y z
N MET A 1 -45.81 -50.76 -4.70
CA MET A 1 -46.63 -51.61 -5.60
C MET A 1 -46.01 -51.51 -6.99
N ALA A 2 -45.62 -52.68 -7.51
CA ALA A 2 -45.03 -53.01 -8.83
C ALA A 2 -43.68 -52.32 -9.18
N SER A 3 -42.50 -52.97 -9.14
CA SER A 3 -41.96 -54.13 -9.92
C SER A 3 -41.68 -53.72 -11.39
N THR A 4 -40.52 -53.91 -12.04
CA THR A 4 -39.48 -54.98 -12.17
C THR A 4 -38.28 -54.36 -12.96
N SER A 5 -36.99 -54.66 -12.73
CA SER A 5 -36.16 -55.80 -13.25
C SER A 5 -36.27 -55.98 -14.79
N ASP A 6 -35.27 -56.20 -15.65
CA ASP A 6 -33.88 -56.71 -15.59
C ASP A 6 -33.09 -56.37 -16.89
N ASN A 7 -31.76 -56.42 -16.78
CA ASN A 7 -30.70 -56.95 -17.68
C ASN A 7 -30.59 -56.78 -19.23
N ASP A 8 -29.30 -56.61 -19.59
CA ASP A 8 -28.49 -57.27 -20.64
C ASP A 8 -28.25 -56.65 -22.05
N ASN A 9 -26.96 -56.29 -22.24
CA ASN A 9 -25.99 -56.64 -23.30
C ASN A 9 -26.42 -56.85 -24.78
N GLY A 10 -25.65 -56.24 -25.69
CA GLY A 10 -25.18 -56.91 -26.93
C GLY A 10 -25.35 -56.19 -28.28
N ASP A 11 -24.27 -55.53 -28.73
CA ASP A 11 -23.69 -55.39 -30.09
C ASP A 11 -24.50 -55.16 -31.40
N ASN A 12 -24.02 -54.11 -32.12
CA ASN A 12 -23.78 -53.92 -33.56
C ASN A 12 -24.90 -54.12 -34.61
N ASN A 13 -25.35 -53.02 -35.26
CA ASN A 13 -24.91 -52.59 -36.61
C ASN A 13 -25.82 -51.50 -37.24
N GLN A 14 -25.15 -50.57 -37.94
CA GLN A 14 -25.55 -49.83 -39.15
C GLN A 14 -26.73 -48.83 -39.17
N SER A 15 -26.41 -47.68 -39.78
CA SER A 15 -27.25 -46.70 -40.51
C SER A 15 -27.92 -45.52 -39.77
N SER A 16 -27.33 -44.33 -39.97
CA SER A 16 -27.99 -43.00 -40.08
C SER A 16 -29.16 -43.02 -41.09
N PRO A 17 -30.19 -42.11 -41.09
CA PRO A 17 -30.26 -40.67 -40.71
C PRO A 17 -31.59 -40.35 -39.91
N PRO A 18 -32.20 -39.14 -39.75
CA PRO A 18 -31.98 -37.85 -40.39
C PRO A 18 -31.81 -36.61 -39.47
N SER A 19 -31.12 -35.64 -40.06
CA SER A 19 -30.98 -34.26 -39.61
C SER A 19 -32.32 -33.51 -39.72
N SER A 20 -32.67 -32.82 -38.64
CA SER A 20 -33.68 -31.74 -38.61
C SER A 20 -33.22 -30.67 -37.61
N PRO A 21 -33.68 -29.42 -37.76
CA PRO A 21 -32.83 -28.28 -38.11
C PRO A 21 -32.20 -27.57 -36.89
N PRO A 22 -31.06 -26.87 -37.08
CA PRO A 22 -30.54 -25.96 -36.08
C PRO A 22 -31.43 -24.68 -35.97
N PRO A 23 -31.52 -24.07 -34.78
CA PRO A 23 -32.27 -22.84 -34.55
C PRO A 23 -31.64 -21.64 -35.30
N PRO A 24 -32.42 -20.59 -35.63
CA PRO A 24 -31.98 -19.54 -36.54
C PRO A 24 -30.82 -18.72 -35.95
N HIS A 25 -29.72 -18.68 -36.69
CA HIS A 25 -28.64 -17.72 -36.51
C HIS A 25 -29.09 -16.34 -37.00
N ILE A 26 -29.23 -15.37 -36.09
CA ILE A 26 -29.33 -13.97 -36.45
C ILE A 26 -27.91 -13.47 -36.76
N ILE A 27 -27.63 -13.35 -38.06
CA ILE A 27 -26.40 -12.80 -38.63
C ILE A 27 -26.58 -11.28 -38.73
N PHE A 28 -25.79 -10.50 -38.01
CA PHE A 28 -25.56 -9.09 -38.35
C PHE A 28 -24.27 -9.03 -39.18
N SER A 29 -24.46 -8.92 -40.50
CA SER A 29 -23.41 -8.66 -41.47
C SER A 29 -23.04 -7.17 -41.48
N THR A 30 -21.75 -6.89 -41.32
CA THR A 30 -21.15 -5.59 -41.62
C THR A 30 -20.99 -5.43 -43.13
N PRO A 31 -21.43 -4.34 -43.78
CA PRO A 31 -21.12 -4.12 -45.19
C PRO A 31 -19.76 -3.45 -45.33
N SER A 32 -18.82 -4.15 -45.97
CA SER A 32 -17.63 -3.59 -46.59
C SER A 32 -17.95 -3.20 -48.04
N PHE A 33 -17.88 -1.91 -48.37
CA PHE A 33 -17.81 -1.43 -49.75
C PHE A 33 -16.88 -0.21 -49.84
N THR A 34 -15.70 -0.42 -50.41
CA THR A 34 -15.03 0.49 -51.36
C THR A 34 -15.46 0.04 -52.77
N PRO A 35 -15.54 0.86 -53.87
CA PRO A 35 -14.49 1.83 -54.27
C PRO A 35 -14.89 3.03 -55.21
N ARG A 36 -13.93 3.98 -55.34
CA ARG A 36 -13.37 4.72 -56.51
C ARG A 36 -14.18 5.40 -57.66
N PHE A 37 -13.63 6.59 -57.98
CA PHE A 37 -13.38 7.28 -59.29
C PHE A 37 -14.47 8.17 -59.94
N GLY A 38 -14.05 9.37 -60.39
CA GLY A 38 -14.52 9.93 -61.67
C GLY A 38 -14.92 11.42 -61.71
N ARG A 39 -14.56 12.07 -62.82
CA ARG A 39 -14.64 13.49 -63.21
C ARG A 39 -15.99 13.84 -63.89
N ARG A 40 -16.29 15.15 -64.03
CA ARG A 40 -17.30 15.84 -64.92
C ARG A 40 -18.78 15.63 -64.54
N GLU A 41 -19.75 16.51 -64.77
CA GLU A 41 -19.91 17.86 -65.37
C GLU A 41 -21.33 18.32 -64.99
N SER A 42 -21.57 19.61 -64.72
CA SER A 42 -22.74 20.30 -65.29
C SER A 42 -22.57 21.81 -65.21
N ILE A 43 -22.68 22.41 -66.38
CA ILE A 43 -22.54 23.83 -66.71
C ILE A 43 -23.88 24.54 -66.48
N THR A 44 -23.78 25.87 -66.40
CA THR A 44 -24.80 26.95 -66.48
C THR A 44 -25.19 27.50 -65.11
N ALA A 45 -25.34 28.80 -64.88
CA ALA A 45 -24.96 30.07 -65.51
C ALA A 45 -25.57 31.16 -64.58
N ALA A 46 -25.14 32.42 -64.75
CA ALA A 46 -25.82 33.65 -64.30
C ALA A 46 -25.61 34.15 -62.86
N ASP A 47 -24.80 35.22 -62.81
CA ASP A 47 -25.12 36.55 -62.29
C ASP A 47 -25.40 36.83 -60.81
N ASP A 48 -24.48 37.63 -60.27
CA ASP A 48 -24.68 39.02 -59.84
C ASP A 48 -25.78 39.35 -58.82
N GLY A 49 -25.39 40.06 -57.74
CA GLY A 49 -26.37 40.56 -56.78
C GLY A 49 -25.84 41.05 -55.45
N SER A 50 -25.15 42.17 -55.50
CA SER A 50 -24.72 43.02 -54.38
C SER A 50 -25.82 43.44 -53.36
N HIS A 51 -25.34 43.98 -52.21
CA HIS A 51 -25.99 44.97 -51.32
C HIS A 51 -27.02 44.44 -50.27
N ILE A 52 -27.18 44.94 -49.02
CA ILE A 52 -26.65 46.11 -48.28
C ILE A 52 -27.12 46.03 -46.79
N ARG A 53 -26.26 46.48 -45.85
CA ARG A 53 -26.50 47.18 -44.54
C ARG A 53 -27.42 46.55 -43.46
N ARG A 54 -27.28 46.80 -42.14
CA ARG A 54 -26.46 47.64 -41.23
C ARG A 54 -26.74 47.08 -39.81
N ARG A 55 -25.73 46.72 -39.01
CA ARG A 55 -25.06 47.50 -37.92
C ARG A 55 -25.92 48.00 -36.74
N LEU A 56 -25.53 47.55 -35.54
CA LEU A 56 -25.15 48.32 -34.33
C LEU A 56 -24.21 47.39 -33.50
N HIS A 57 -22.86 47.48 -33.60
CA HIS A 57 -21.89 48.30 -32.83
C HIS A 57 -22.04 48.18 -31.30
N LYS A 58 -21.02 48.00 -30.43
CA LYS A 58 -19.55 47.70 -30.39
C LYS A 58 -19.17 47.82 -28.87
N PRO A 59 -17.92 47.70 -28.38
CA PRO A 59 -16.75 46.92 -28.81
C PRO A 59 -16.02 46.15 -27.67
N VAL A 60 -15.21 45.17 -28.05
CA VAL A 60 -14.04 44.66 -27.30
C VAL A 60 -12.81 44.93 -28.16
N VAL A 61 -11.71 45.38 -27.54
CA VAL A 61 -10.45 45.72 -28.19
C VAL A 61 -9.66 44.45 -28.52
N ASN A 62 -9.12 44.44 -29.74
CA ASN A 62 -8.48 43.35 -30.47
C ASN A 62 -6.95 43.57 -30.47
N ILE A 63 -6.16 42.51 -30.69
CA ILE A 63 -5.16 42.45 -31.77
C ILE A 63 -4.77 40.98 -31.97
N LYS A 64 -4.87 40.54 -33.23
CA LYS A 64 -4.59 39.19 -33.74
C LYS A 64 -3.32 39.19 -34.58
N SER A 65 -2.74 37.99 -34.63
CA SER A 65 -1.83 37.39 -35.60
C SER A 65 -2.06 37.74 -37.08
N HIS A 66 -0.98 37.81 -37.85
CA HIS A 66 -0.96 37.50 -39.29
C HIS A 66 0.31 36.73 -39.69
N THR A 67 0.08 35.72 -40.53
CA THR A 67 1.04 34.91 -41.29
C THR A 67 1.42 35.58 -42.62
N HIS A 68 2.67 35.44 -43.08
CA HIS A 68 3.01 35.32 -44.51
C HIS A 68 4.45 34.79 -44.71
N ASP A 69 4.58 33.77 -45.58
CA ASP A 69 5.82 33.23 -46.15
C ASP A 69 6.55 34.22 -47.06
N ARG A 70 7.90 34.10 -47.13
CA ARG A 70 8.73 34.25 -48.35
C ARG A 70 10.17 33.75 -48.09
N HIS A 71 10.65 32.86 -48.96
CA HIS A 71 12.03 32.34 -49.01
C HIS A 71 13.03 33.38 -49.58
N ILE A 72 14.28 33.34 -49.11
CA ILE A 72 15.48 33.80 -49.85
C ILE A 72 16.63 32.81 -49.60
N ARG A 73 17.26 32.36 -50.68
CA ARG A 73 18.45 31.48 -50.73
C ARG A 73 19.70 32.36 -50.92
N VAL A 74 20.77 32.15 -50.16
CA VAL A 74 22.11 32.67 -50.46
C VAL A 74 23.16 31.59 -50.16
N GLN A 75 24.23 31.63 -50.95
CA GLN A 75 25.12 30.57 -51.42
C GLN A 75 26.40 30.44 -50.56
N GLU A 76 26.97 29.23 -50.48
CA GLU A 76 28.22 28.92 -49.78
C GLU A 76 29.45 29.53 -50.49
N PRO A 77 30.52 29.87 -49.75
CA PRO A 77 31.87 29.93 -50.30
C PRO A 77 32.73 28.75 -49.83
N GLU A 78 33.29 28.04 -50.81
CA GLU A 78 34.43 27.14 -50.68
C GLU A 78 35.72 27.92 -50.36
N GLY A 79 36.65 27.31 -49.63
CA GLY A 79 38.05 27.75 -49.62
C GLY A 79 38.74 27.71 -48.25
N SER A 80 39.33 26.56 -47.93
CA SER A 80 40.30 26.40 -46.86
C SER A 80 41.66 26.98 -47.26
N GLN A 81 42.12 28.05 -46.59
CA GLN A 81 43.56 28.33 -46.43
C GLN A 81 43.86 28.84 -45.01
N ALA A 82 44.92 28.28 -44.45
CA ALA A 82 45.42 28.48 -43.10
C ALA A 82 45.95 29.90 -42.84
N LYS A 83 45.78 30.36 -41.59
CA LYS A 83 46.80 31.05 -40.77
C LYS A 83 46.27 31.27 -39.34
N SER A 84 46.92 30.65 -38.36
CA SER A 84 46.97 31.08 -36.94
C SER A 84 47.80 32.38 -36.82
N PRO A 85 48.04 33.00 -35.63
CA PRO A 85 47.67 32.70 -34.23
C PRO A 85 47.06 33.91 -33.45
N ALA A 86 46.31 33.75 -32.35
CA ALA A 86 46.75 33.83 -30.94
C ALA A 86 45.54 34.41 -30.15
N ALA A 87 45.20 34.12 -28.89
CA ALA A 87 45.65 33.19 -27.87
C ALA A 87 44.44 32.98 -26.92
N SER A 88 44.03 31.73 -26.67
CA SER A 88 43.11 31.39 -25.59
C SER A 88 43.88 30.69 -24.48
N ILE A 89 44.06 31.39 -23.37
CA ILE A 89 44.62 30.87 -22.12
C ILE A 89 43.48 30.23 -21.34
N TYR A 90 43.34 28.91 -21.42
CA TYR A 90 43.16 28.02 -20.27
C TYR A 90 43.22 26.56 -20.75
N MET A 91 44.32 25.88 -20.40
CA MET A 91 44.67 24.53 -20.81
C MET A 91 44.76 23.62 -19.56
N GLY A 92 44.25 22.40 -19.66
CA GLY A 92 44.55 21.25 -18.78
C GLY A 92 43.33 20.69 -18.04
N SER A 93 43.15 19.37 -17.85
CA SER A 93 43.83 18.17 -18.38
C SER A 93 42.91 16.94 -18.21
N TYR A 94 42.69 16.14 -19.26
CA TYR A 94 42.25 14.74 -19.15
C TYR A 94 43.39 13.87 -19.67
N THR A 95 44.02 13.09 -18.79
CA THR A 95 44.85 11.97 -19.20
C THR A 95 44.02 10.70 -19.20
N PRO A 96 43.93 9.96 -20.32
CA PRO A 96 43.42 8.60 -20.29
C PRO A 96 44.51 7.69 -19.73
N ARG A 97 44.42 7.28 -18.45
CA ARG A 97 45.18 6.12 -17.98
C ARG A 97 44.52 4.87 -18.56
N ARG A 98 44.92 4.52 -19.79
CA ARG A 98 44.76 3.17 -20.34
C ARG A 98 45.35 2.18 -19.34
N SER A 99 44.54 1.37 -18.68
CA SER A 99 44.98 0.05 -18.22
C SER A 99 45.20 -0.78 -19.49
N ARG A 100 46.45 -0.83 -19.96
CA ARG A 100 46.88 -1.75 -21.01
C ARG A 100 46.55 -3.18 -20.56
N SER A 101 45.50 -3.77 -21.11
CA SER A 101 45.44 -5.21 -21.29
C SER A 101 46.55 -5.59 -22.29
N LEU A 102 47.62 -6.19 -21.79
CA LEU A 102 48.64 -6.80 -22.63
C LEU A 102 48.07 -8.08 -23.26
N ALA A 103 47.51 -7.94 -24.45
CA ALA A 103 47.26 -9.04 -25.37
C ALA A 103 47.66 -8.57 -26.78
N GLY A 104 48.83 -9.02 -27.25
CA GLY A 104 49.31 -8.66 -28.59
C GLY A 104 50.76 -9.02 -28.87
N SER A 105 51.11 -10.31 -28.87
CA SER A 105 52.26 -10.82 -29.65
C SER A 105 52.08 -12.32 -29.95
N ARG A 106 51.96 -12.68 -31.23
CA ARG A 106 52.15 -14.05 -31.78
C ARG A 106 53.60 -14.20 -32.29
N PRO A 107 54.10 -15.40 -32.63
CA PRO A 107 54.23 -16.62 -31.83
C PRO A 107 55.71 -17.07 -31.78
N GLY A 108 56.20 -17.51 -30.63
CA GLY A 108 57.56 -18.04 -30.51
C GLY A 108 57.73 -18.86 -29.23
N SER A 109 57.98 -20.15 -29.42
CA SER A 109 58.32 -21.15 -28.39
C SER A 109 59.26 -20.60 -27.32
N ILE A 110 58.92 -20.75 -26.04
CA ILE A 110 59.82 -21.04 -24.91
C ILE A 110 58.96 -21.44 -23.68
N LYS A 111 59.47 -22.43 -22.96
CA LYS A 111 58.85 -23.31 -21.94
C LYS A 111 58.29 -22.61 -20.69
N SER A 112 57.25 -23.22 -20.11
CA SER A 112 56.72 -22.93 -18.77
C SER A 112 57.74 -23.19 -17.66
N PRO A 113 57.81 -22.35 -16.60
CA PRO A 113 58.39 -22.74 -15.32
C PRO A 113 57.31 -23.35 -14.40
N PRO A 114 57.70 -24.24 -13.47
CA PRO A 114 56.79 -25.13 -12.78
C PRO A 114 56.01 -24.45 -11.65
N THR A 115 54.77 -24.89 -11.51
CA THR A 115 53.94 -24.76 -10.31
C THR A 115 54.58 -25.52 -9.14
N SER A 116 55.09 -24.80 -8.15
CA SER A 116 55.13 -25.24 -6.74
C SER A 116 55.82 -24.16 -5.91
N ASN A 117 55.04 -23.43 -5.11
CA ASN A 117 55.42 -22.99 -3.76
C ASN A 117 54.19 -22.39 -3.04
N PRO A 118 54.10 -22.55 -1.70
CA PRO A 118 52.85 -22.45 -0.95
C PRO A 118 52.37 -21.01 -0.76
N ALA A 119 51.04 -20.86 -0.72
CA ALA A 119 50.34 -19.60 -0.57
C ALA A 119 50.55 -18.99 0.83
N SER A 120 50.86 -17.69 0.86
CA SER A 120 50.81 -16.84 2.05
C SER A 120 49.47 -16.07 2.09
N PRO A 121 48.96 -15.71 3.27
CA PRO A 121 47.56 -15.32 3.45
C PRO A 121 47.30 -13.88 2.97
N ARG A 122 46.41 -13.72 1.98
CA ARG A 122 45.93 -12.43 1.46
C ARG A 122 44.47 -12.25 1.85
N SER A 123 44.16 -11.19 2.60
CA SER A 123 42.87 -11.02 3.28
C SER A 123 41.82 -10.17 2.54
N SER A 124 42.11 -9.65 1.34
CA SER A 124 41.23 -8.64 0.69
C SER A 124 40.99 -8.85 -0.80
N PHE A 125 41.87 -9.60 -1.49
CA PHE A 125 41.80 -9.74 -2.96
C PHE A 125 40.65 -10.63 -3.48
N SER A 126 40.08 -11.50 -2.66
CA SER A 126 39.00 -12.42 -3.09
C SER A 126 37.59 -11.89 -2.85
N PHE A 127 37.42 -10.93 -1.92
CA PHE A 127 36.12 -10.31 -1.61
C PHE A 127 35.46 -9.65 -2.83
N SER A 128 36.26 -9.26 -3.82
CA SER A 128 35.81 -8.62 -5.04
C SER A 128 35.29 -9.60 -6.10
N HIS A 129 35.74 -10.86 -6.16
CA HIS A 129 35.56 -11.70 -7.36
C HIS A 129 34.12 -12.23 -7.55
N SER A 130 33.46 -12.71 -6.50
CA SER A 130 32.07 -13.23 -6.55
C SER A 130 31.01 -12.11 -6.63
N HIS A 131 31.27 -10.96 -6.01
CA HIS A 131 30.41 -9.79 -6.15
C HIS A 131 30.61 -9.08 -7.49
N MET A 132 31.86 -9.05 -8.00
CA MET A 132 32.15 -8.61 -9.36
C MET A 132 31.51 -9.53 -10.38
N SER A 133 31.42 -10.85 -10.16
CA SER A 133 30.75 -11.75 -11.11
C SER A 133 29.25 -11.43 -11.23
N HIS A 134 28.51 -11.34 -10.12
CA HIS A 134 27.08 -10.97 -10.14
C HIS A 134 26.83 -9.57 -10.73
N LEU A 135 27.72 -8.62 -10.43
CA LEU A 135 27.60 -7.27 -10.96
C LEU A 135 28.09 -7.20 -12.42
N SER A 136 29.02 -8.06 -12.82
CA SER A 136 29.42 -8.25 -14.22
C SER A 136 28.34 -8.96 -15.03
N ASP A 137 27.54 -9.85 -14.44
CA ASP A 137 26.38 -10.46 -15.09
C ASP A 137 25.28 -9.41 -15.33
N LEU A 138 25.02 -8.54 -14.35
CA LEU A 138 24.15 -7.37 -14.57
C LEU A 138 24.69 -6.47 -15.69
N LEU A 139 26.02 -6.35 -15.80
CA LEU A 139 26.69 -5.54 -16.82
C LEU A 139 26.89 -6.26 -18.17
N GLN A 140 26.78 -7.59 -18.23
CA GLN A 140 26.90 -8.40 -19.47
C GLN A 140 25.72 -8.11 -20.41
N ASP A 141 24.55 -7.79 -19.85
CA ASP A 141 23.36 -7.36 -20.60
C ASP A 141 23.49 -5.95 -21.21
N TYR A 142 24.46 -5.15 -20.75
CA TYR A 142 24.72 -3.83 -21.30
C TYR A 142 25.79 -3.97 -22.38
N ASN A 143 25.40 -3.80 -23.65
CA ASN A 143 26.37 -3.68 -24.75
C ASN A 143 27.38 -2.58 -24.37
N LEU A 144 28.64 -2.98 -24.17
CA LEU A 144 29.79 -2.14 -23.83
C LEU A 144 30.24 -1.22 -24.98
N ASP A 145 29.42 -1.08 -26.03
CA ASP A 145 29.63 -0.11 -27.10
C ASP A 145 29.33 1.31 -26.58
N LEU A 146 30.33 1.87 -25.90
CA LEU A 146 30.44 3.31 -25.68
C LEU A 146 30.77 3.97 -27.03
N GLU A 147 29.79 4.07 -27.93
CA GLU A 147 29.83 5.07 -29.00
C GLU A 147 29.50 6.43 -28.38
N THR A 148 30.50 7.12 -27.83
CA THR A 148 30.34 8.50 -27.35
C THR A 148 30.17 9.51 -28.49
N TYR A 149 30.03 9.07 -29.76
CA TYR A 149 29.96 9.91 -30.97
C TYR A 149 30.96 11.09 -30.98
N GLY A 150 32.10 10.96 -30.31
CA GLY A 150 33.09 12.03 -30.19
C GLY A 150 32.64 13.27 -29.41
N VAL A 151 31.58 13.20 -28.59
CA VAL A 151 31.10 14.34 -27.79
C VAL A 151 31.73 14.30 -26.40
N GLU A 152 32.63 15.25 -26.11
CA GLU A 152 33.21 15.48 -24.78
C GLU A 152 32.33 16.47 -23.99
N GLU A 153 31.72 16.02 -22.89
CA GLU A 153 30.91 16.88 -21.99
C GLU A 153 31.79 17.38 -20.84
N LEU A 154 32.12 18.68 -20.82
CA LEU A 154 32.82 19.33 -19.72
C LEU A 154 31.90 19.45 -18.50
N ARG A 155 31.99 18.52 -17.54
CA ARG A 155 31.33 18.63 -16.22
C ARG A 155 32.37 18.92 -15.14
N ASP A 156 31.97 19.64 -14.08
CA ASP A 156 32.79 20.06 -12.92
C ASP A 156 33.39 18.90 -12.06
N GLY A 157 33.49 17.67 -12.57
CA GLY A 157 34.01 16.51 -11.83
C GLY A 157 33.19 16.11 -10.60
N PHE A 158 32.03 16.74 -10.38
CA PHE A 158 31.22 16.56 -9.18
C PHE A 158 30.22 15.39 -9.24
N PHE A 159 29.92 14.85 -10.42
CA PHE A 159 29.14 13.60 -10.55
C PHE A 159 29.36 12.98 -11.93
N ASP A 160 30.02 11.81 -11.97
CA ASP A 160 30.32 11.11 -13.23
C ASP A 160 29.39 9.90 -13.44
N ALA A 161 28.24 10.16 -14.08
CA ALA A 161 27.24 9.15 -14.38
C ALA A 161 27.53 8.40 -15.68
N ALA A 162 27.58 7.07 -15.62
CA ALA A 162 27.61 6.23 -16.81
C ALA A 162 26.18 5.87 -17.29
N PHE A 163 25.96 5.99 -18.60
CA PHE A 163 24.71 5.64 -19.27
C PHE A 163 24.96 4.49 -20.24
N PHE A 164 24.08 3.50 -20.24
CA PHE A 164 24.20 2.32 -21.11
C PHE A 164 22.90 2.08 -21.87
N LYS A 165 22.98 1.38 -23.01
CA LYS A 165 21.81 0.95 -23.78
C LYS A 165 20.90 0.08 -22.89
N PRO A 166 19.59 0.37 -22.82
CA PRO A 166 18.69 -0.45 -22.01
C PRO A 166 18.63 -1.86 -22.61
N PRO A 167 18.65 -2.92 -21.78
CA PRO A 167 18.58 -4.30 -22.26
C PRO A 167 17.24 -4.55 -22.98
N LYS A 168 17.28 -5.39 -24.03
CA LYS A 168 16.06 -5.83 -24.73
C LYS A 168 15.34 -6.83 -23.82
N ILE A 169 14.23 -6.41 -23.21
CA ILE A 169 13.44 -7.24 -22.29
C ILE A 169 12.21 -7.76 -23.02
N SER A 170 11.96 -9.07 -22.93
CA SER A 170 10.71 -9.62 -23.43
C SER A 170 9.56 -9.23 -22.48
N HIS A 171 8.52 -8.59 -23.03
CA HIS A 171 7.37 -8.17 -22.25
C HIS A 171 6.64 -9.37 -21.62
N GLU A 172 6.66 -10.54 -22.28
CA GLU A 172 6.01 -11.76 -21.81
C GLU A 172 6.65 -12.31 -20.51
N GLU A 173 7.99 -12.37 -20.44
CA GLU A 173 8.68 -12.83 -19.23
C GLU A 173 8.46 -11.85 -18.06
N LEU A 174 8.54 -10.55 -18.33
CA LEU A 174 8.32 -9.52 -17.32
C LEU A 174 6.90 -9.60 -16.71
N MET A 175 5.89 -9.90 -17.54
CA MET A 175 4.52 -10.08 -17.07
C MET A 175 4.32 -11.39 -16.32
N LYS A 176 4.98 -12.48 -16.73
CA LYS A 176 4.96 -13.77 -16.02
C LYS A 176 5.52 -13.65 -14.60
N ASP A 177 6.59 -12.88 -14.44
CA ASP A 177 7.16 -12.56 -13.12
C ASP A 177 6.18 -11.71 -12.29
N ALA A 178 5.53 -10.74 -12.92
CA ALA A 178 4.54 -9.89 -12.27
C ALA A 178 3.31 -10.69 -11.79
N GLU A 179 2.87 -11.73 -12.51
CA GLU A 179 1.75 -12.60 -12.10
C GLU A 179 1.99 -13.30 -10.75
N CYS A 180 3.24 -13.63 -10.46
CA CYS A 180 3.63 -14.27 -9.20
C CYS A 180 3.45 -13.33 -8.00
N THR A 181 3.62 -12.02 -8.23
CA THR A 181 3.44 -10.98 -7.20
C THR A 181 1.96 -10.66 -6.96
N LEU A 182 1.06 -11.10 -7.83
CA LEU A 182 -0.34 -10.69 -7.79
C LEU A 182 -1.08 -11.28 -6.57
N PRO A 183 -1.79 -10.48 -5.76
CA PRO A 183 -2.53 -11.00 -4.62
C PRO A 183 -3.58 -12.02 -5.05
N ALA A 184 -3.80 -13.07 -4.24
CA ALA A 184 -4.78 -14.13 -4.52
C ALA A 184 -6.21 -13.61 -4.82
N GLY A 185 -6.57 -12.45 -4.30
CA GLY A 185 -7.84 -11.78 -4.59
C GLY A 185 -8.02 -11.43 -6.07
N PHE A 186 -6.94 -11.12 -6.79
CA PHE A 186 -6.94 -10.78 -8.22
C PHE A 186 -6.86 -12.00 -9.14
N LYS A 187 -6.37 -13.15 -8.65
CA LYS A 187 -6.47 -14.44 -9.37
C LYS A 187 -7.92 -14.89 -9.56
N LYS A 188 -8.86 -14.38 -8.75
CA LYS A 188 -10.30 -14.64 -8.91
C LYS A 188 -10.87 -13.81 -10.07
N HIS A 189 -11.66 -14.44 -10.95
CA HIS A 189 -12.33 -13.78 -12.10
C HIS A 189 -13.07 -12.47 -11.75
N HIS A 190 -13.22 -11.58 -12.74
CA HIS A 190 -13.83 -10.26 -12.60
C HIS A 190 -15.21 -10.30 -11.90
N PRO A 191 -15.48 -9.41 -10.92
CA PRO A 191 -16.70 -9.43 -10.13
C PRO A 191 -17.99 -9.17 -10.95
N LEU A 192 -17.87 -8.61 -12.15
CA LEU A 192 -19.00 -8.32 -13.06
C LEU A 192 -19.41 -9.51 -13.96
N SER A 193 -18.81 -10.69 -13.81
CA SER A 193 -19.20 -11.87 -14.61
C SER A 193 -20.56 -12.43 -14.16
N LEU A 194 -21.62 -12.10 -14.88
CA LEU A 194 -23.01 -12.51 -14.57
C LEU A 194 -23.19 -14.03 -14.52
N LYS A 195 -22.56 -14.78 -15.44
CA LYS A 195 -22.69 -16.26 -15.55
C LYS A 195 -22.23 -17.01 -14.30
N ARG A 196 -21.34 -16.42 -13.49
CA ARG A 196 -20.83 -17.04 -12.24
C ARG A 196 -21.28 -16.31 -10.97
N PHE A 197 -22.02 -15.21 -11.10
CA PHE A 197 -22.47 -14.40 -9.96
C PHE A 197 -23.48 -15.15 -9.10
N PHE A 198 -24.60 -15.60 -9.70
CA PHE A 198 -25.67 -16.29 -8.99
C PHE A 198 -25.24 -17.61 -8.30
N PRO A 199 -24.55 -18.56 -8.97
CA PRO A 199 -24.15 -19.80 -8.30
C PRO A 199 -23.17 -19.55 -7.15
N ARG A 200 -22.26 -18.57 -7.26
CA ARG A 200 -21.36 -18.17 -6.16
C ARG A 200 -22.11 -17.56 -4.98
N GLN A 201 -23.11 -16.72 -5.24
CA GLN A 201 -23.95 -16.17 -4.17
C GLN A 201 -24.73 -17.28 -3.47
N TRP A 202 -25.26 -18.26 -4.21
CA TRP A 202 -26.01 -19.38 -3.64
C TRP A 202 -25.14 -20.28 -2.76
N HIS A 203 -23.96 -20.69 -3.24
CA HIS A 203 -22.98 -21.43 -2.43
C HIS A 203 -22.54 -20.62 -1.20
N GLY A 204 -22.29 -19.33 -1.39
CA GLY A 204 -22.00 -18.40 -0.30
C GLY A 204 -23.13 -18.34 0.73
N ILE A 205 -24.40 -18.27 0.32
CA ILE A 205 -25.56 -18.26 1.22
C ILE A 205 -25.65 -19.56 2.00
N LYS A 206 -25.41 -20.72 1.38
CA LYS A 206 -25.43 -22.02 2.07
C LYS A 206 -24.32 -22.11 3.14
N GLU A 207 -23.13 -21.63 2.80
CA GLU A 207 -21.98 -21.60 3.71
C GLU A 207 -22.16 -20.58 4.84
N ILE A 208 -22.71 -19.41 4.52
CA ILE A 208 -23.08 -18.36 5.48
C ILE A 208 -24.19 -18.86 6.41
N SER A 209 -25.19 -19.59 5.90
CA SER A 209 -26.26 -20.17 6.72
C SER A 209 -25.71 -21.20 7.70
N LYS A 210 -24.83 -22.10 7.23
CA LYS A 210 -24.12 -23.05 8.10
C LYS A 210 -23.29 -22.31 9.16
N GLN A 211 -22.56 -21.26 8.77
CA GLN A 211 -21.79 -20.43 9.69
C GLN A 211 -22.69 -19.68 10.68
N LEU A 212 -23.83 -19.14 10.26
CA LEU A 212 -24.74 -18.40 11.13
C LEU A 212 -25.35 -19.27 12.21
N VAL A 213 -25.73 -20.50 11.87
CA VAL A 213 -26.33 -21.46 12.82
C VAL A 213 -25.29 -22.04 13.78
N THR A 214 -24.05 -22.24 13.33
CA THR A 214 -23.03 -22.95 14.12
C THR A 214 -21.96 -22.05 14.75
N THR A 215 -21.85 -20.78 14.34
CA THR A 215 -20.74 -19.91 14.76
C THR A 215 -21.19 -18.68 15.54
N ARG A 216 -20.22 -18.04 16.20
CA ARG A 216 -20.37 -16.77 16.92
C ARG A 216 -20.78 -15.58 16.04
N ALA A 217 -20.71 -15.71 14.71
CA ALA A 217 -21.33 -14.77 13.76
C ALA A 217 -22.84 -14.66 14.00
N GLY A 218 -23.49 -15.79 14.32
CA GLY A 218 -24.90 -15.84 14.72
C GLY A 218 -25.19 -15.01 15.98
N ILE A 219 -24.33 -15.11 17.01
CA ILE A 219 -24.51 -14.32 18.25
C ILE A 219 -24.45 -12.82 17.99
N LYS A 220 -23.48 -12.36 17.19
CA LYS A 220 -23.38 -10.95 16.81
C LYS A 220 -24.59 -10.47 16.01
N LEU A 221 -25.12 -11.35 15.14
CA LEU A 221 -26.33 -11.07 14.38
C LEU A 221 -27.55 -10.95 15.30
N ILE A 222 -27.78 -11.95 16.16
CA ILE A 222 -28.88 -11.97 17.15
C ILE A 222 -28.80 -10.72 18.02
N LYS A 223 -27.60 -10.40 18.53
CA LYS A 223 -27.38 -9.22 19.35
C LYS A 223 -27.81 -7.95 18.63
N SER A 224 -27.52 -7.82 17.33
CA SER A 224 -27.92 -6.66 16.51
C SER A 224 -29.40 -6.68 16.08
N PHE A 225 -30.00 -7.85 15.91
CA PHE A 225 -31.38 -8.04 15.48
C PHE A 225 -32.38 -7.82 16.62
N LEU A 226 -32.06 -8.26 17.83
CA LEU A 226 -32.97 -8.22 18.98
C LEU A 226 -33.48 -6.80 19.34
N PRO A 227 -32.64 -5.75 19.45
CA PRO A 227 -33.14 -4.40 19.77
C PRO A 227 -33.93 -3.78 18.61
N PHE A 228 -33.58 -4.12 17.36
CA PHE A 228 -34.40 -3.78 16.21
C PHE A 228 -35.80 -4.41 16.35
N PHE A 229 -35.87 -5.71 16.64
CA PHE A 229 -37.12 -6.45 16.70
C PHE A 229 -38.01 -5.99 17.86
N ILE A 230 -37.42 -5.77 19.05
CA ILE A 230 -38.11 -5.19 20.20
C ILE A 230 -38.70 -3.82 19.82
N SER A 231 -37.90 -2.93 19.24
CA SER A 231 -38.36 -1.59 18.85
C SER A 231 -39.44 -1.64 17.77
N TYR A 232 -39.33 -2.57 16.83
CA TYR A 232 -40.33 -2.78 15.78
C TYR A 232 -41.68 -3.22 16.37
N ILE A 233 -41.66 -4.19 17.29
CA ILE A 233 -42.87 -4.64 18.00
C ILE A 233 -43.49 -3.48 18.78
N LEU A 234 -42.69 -2.70 19.51
CA LEU A 234 -43.20 -1.54 20.26
C LEU A 234 -43.88 -0.53 19.33
N CYS A 235 -43.37 -0.30 18.10
CA CYS A 235 -44.03 0.57 17.12
C CYS A 235 -45.36 0.02 16.59
N LEU A 236 -45.58 -1.29 16.62
CA LEU A 236 -46.84 -1.92 16.22
C LEU A 236 -47.91 -1.87 17.32
N VAL A 237 -47.52 -1.65 18.58
CA VAL A 237 -48.48 -1.52 19.69
C VAL A 237 -49.23 -0.19 19.57
N PRO A 238 -50.57 -0.18 19.47
CA PRO A 238 -51.35 1.04 19.25
C PRO A 238 -51.18 2.11 20.34
N VAL A 239 -51.07 1.69 21.62
CA VAL A 239 -50.87 2.58 22.77
C VAL A 239 -49.56 3.36 22.62
N ILE A 240 -48.49 2.66 22.25
CA ILE A 240 -47.16 3.22 22.07
C ILE A 240 -47.15 4.13 20.84
N ARG A 241 -47.75 3.71 19.73
CA ARG A 241 -47.89 4.53 18.52
C ARG A 241 -48.60 5.86 18.79
N ASN A 242 -49.75 5.82 19.47
CA ASN A 242 -50.54 7.03 19.73
C ASN A 242 -49.77 8.01 20.64
N TRP A 243 -48.93 7.49 21.55
CA TRP A 243 -48.05 8.29 22.39
C TRP A 243 -46.87 8.90 21.62
N LEU A 244 -46.16 8.09 20.80
CA LEU A 244 -44.98 8.51 20.05
C LEU A 244 -45.27 9.36 18.82
N GLY A 245 -46.50 9.31 18.29
CA GLY A 245 -46.93 10.09 17.13
C GLY A 245 -46.61 9.43 15.78
N ARG A 246 -46.74 10.22 14.70
CA ARG A 246 -46.64 9.76 13.31
C ARG A 246 -45.28 9.15 12.96
N TYR A 247 -44.21 9.69 13.54
CA TYR A 247 -42.82 9.31 13.24
C TYR A 247 -42.23 8.25 14.20
N ASN A 248 -43.08 7.38 14.77
CA ASN A 248 -42.67 6.35 15.74
C ASN A 248 -41.53 5.43 15.23
N TYR A 249 -41.45 5.19 13.92
CA TYR A 249 -40.42 4.37 13.29
C TYR A 249 -38.99 4.92 13.43
N ILE A 250 -38.81 6.19 13.82
CA ILE A 250 -37.51 6.77 14.17
C ILE A 250 -36.85 6.00 15.33
N MET A 251 -37.65 5.43 16.24
CA MET A 251 -37.15 4.56 17.32
C MET A 251 -36.41 3.35 16.75
N VAL A 252 -36.96 2.72 15.72
CA VAL A 252 -36.36 1.54 15.06
C VAL A 252 -35.10 1.93 14.30
N ILE A 253 -35.13 3.05 13.57
CA ILE A 253 -33.95 3.55 12.83
C ILE A 253 -32.79 3.86 13.79
N SER A 254 -33.09 4.45 14.94
CA SER A 254 -32.13 4.71 16.02
C SER A 254 -31.39 3.43 16.45
N THR A 255 -32.11 2.31 16.61
CA THR A 255 -31.49 1.00 16.95
C THR A 255 -30.65 0.40 15.83
N ILE A 256 -30.99 0.63 14.56
CA ILE A 256 -30.22 0.13 13.42
C ILE A 256 -28.90 0.91 13.29
N ILE A 257 -28.95 2.24 13.41
CA ILE A 257 -27.78 3.10 13.24
C ILE A 257 -26.77 2.91 14.38
N ASN A 258 -27.27 2.78 15.61
CA ASN A 258 -26.48 2.38 16.77
C ASN A 258 -26.73 0.92 17.17
N HIS A 259 -26.48 -0.01 16.25
CA HIS A 259 -26.70 -1.43 16.51
C HIS A 259 -25.82 -1.96 17.66
N SER A 260 -26.43 -2.77 18.51
CA SER A 260 -25.85 -3.45 19.69
C SER A 260 -24.85 -4.56 19.36
N GLY A 261 -24.62 -4.90 18.10
CA GLY A 261 -23.58 -5.86 17.68
C GLY A 261 -22.15 -5.35 17.84
N ARG A 262 -21.98 -4.15 18.39
CA ARG A 262 -20.72 -3.51 18.76
C ARG A 262 -20.24 -4.03 20.13
N SER A 263 -18.97 -3.74 20.46
CA SER A 263 -18.50 -3.90 21.84
C SER A 263 -19.24 -2.93 22.76
N VAL A 264 -19.34 -3.26 24.05
CA VAL A 264 -20.04 -2.42 25.04
C VAL A 264 -19.46 -1.01 25.08
N GLY A 265 -18.11 -0.87 25.09
CA GLY A 265 -17.44 0.44 25.04
C GLY A 265 -17.78 1.24 23.79
N ALA A 266 -17.76 0.60 22.60
CA ALA A 266 -18.11 1.26 21.35
C ALA A 266 -19.59 1.63 21.26
N GLN A 267 -20.47 0.86 21.92
CA GLN A 267 -21.90 1.15 21.99
C GLN A 267 -22.20 2.34 22.91
N ILE A 268 -21.49 2.46 24.04
CA ILE A 268 -21.59 3.60 24.95
C ILE A 268 -21.10 4.88 24.25
N ASP A 269 -19.90 4.85 23.65
CA ASP A 269 -19.37 6.00 22.87
C ASP A 269 -20.34 6.36 21.73
N GLY A 270 -20.84 5.34 21.02
CA GLY A 270 -21.85 5.49 19.99
C GLY A 270 -23.14 6.15 20.48
N ALA A 271 -23.68 5.72 21.63
CA ALA A 271 -24.91 6.27 22.21
C ALA A 271 -24.73 7.73 22.63
N ILE A 272 -23.60 8.08 23.26
CA ILE A 272 -23.31 9.47 23.63
C ILE A 272 -23.20 10.34 22.36
N LEU A 273 -22.44 9.89 21.37
CA LEU A 273 -22.24 10.63 20.13
C LEU A 273 -23.54 10.80 19.34
N THR A 274 -24.40 9.77 19.26
CA THR A 274 -25.67 9.84 18.54
C THR A 274 -26.68 10.75 19.25
N ILE A 275 -26.74 10.72 20.59
CA ILE A 275 -27.62 11.59 21.39
C ILE A 275 -27.19 13.06 21.24
N VAL A 276 -25.90 13.36 21.43
CA VAL A 276 -25.35 14.71 21.28
C VAL A 276 -25.53 15.22 19.85
N GLY A 277 -25.31 14.35 18.85
CA GLY A 277 -25.52 14.67 17.44
C GLY A 277 -26.97 15.04 17.15
N THR A 278 -27.92 14.18 17.56
CA THR A 278 -29.35 14.45 17.39
C THR A 278 -29.77 15.72 18.10
N ALA A 279 -29.34 15.94 19.35
CA ALA A 279 -29.64 17.17 20.09
C ALA A 279 -29.10 18.42 19.36
N GLY A 280 -27.88 18.37 18.81
CA GLY A 280 -27.31 19.46 18.03
C GLY A 280 -28.05 19.72 16.72
N GLY A 281 -28.48 18.67 16.01
CA GLY A 281 -29.26 18.80 14.78
C GLY A 281 -30.66 19.35 15.03
N LEU A 282 -31.37 18.84 16.05
CA LEU A 282 -32.67 19.35 16.47
C LEU A 282 -32.59 20.79 16.97
N GLY A 283 -31.56 21.12 17.77
CA GLY A 283 -31.34 22.48 18.27
C GLY A 283 -31.09 23.50 17.16
N TRP A 284 -30.27 23.14 16.16
CA TRP A 284 -30.04 24.00 15.00
C TRP A 284 -31.28 24.15 14.12
N GLY A 285 -32.02 23.05 13.90
CA GLY A 285 -33.29 23.07 13.18
C GLY A 285 -34.34 23.92 13.88
N ALA A 286 -34.47 23.78 15.20
CA ALA A 286 -35.36 24.59 16.03
C ALA A 286 -35.00 26.08 15.96
N PHE A 287 -33.70 26.42 15.95
CA PHE A 287 -33.25 27.79 15.76
C PHE A 287 -33.62 28.36 14.38
N ALA A 288 -33.49 27.56 13.32
CA ALA A 288 -33.90 27.95 11.97
C ALA A 288 -35.42 28.18 11.88
N LEU A 289 -36.22 27.32 12.51
CA LEU A 289 -37.68 27.46 12.62
C LEU A 289 -38.09 28.69 13.43
N TRP A 290 -37.43 28.92 14.58
CA TRP A 290 -37.67 30.12 15.39
C TRP A 290 -37.39 31.40 14.60
N LEU A 291 -36.28 31.44 13.87
CA LEU A 291 -35.90 32.61 13.09
C LEU A 291 -36.87 32.85 11.92
N SER A 292 -37.35 31.79 11.26
CA SER A 292 -38.29 31.92 10.16
C SER A 292 -39.67 32.42 10.59
N ASP A 293 -40.06 32.25 11.86
CA ASP A 293 -41.31 32.75 12.43
C ASP A 293 -41.19 34.11 13.16
N SER A 294 -39.97 34.56 13.44
CA SER A 294 -39.69 35.73 14.28
C SER A 294 -40.26 37.07 13.78
N THR A 295 -40.36 37.27 12.46
CA THR A 295 -40.83 38.54 11.86
C THR A 295 -41.75 38.28 10.67
N ALA A 296 -42.63 39.24 10.36
CA ALA A 296 -43.53 39.12 9.20
C ALA A 296 -42.78 39.00 7.86
N VAL A 297 -41.60 39.64 7.75
CA VAL A 297 -40.72 39.53 6.58
C VAL A 297 -40.07 38.13 6.53
N ALA A 298 -39.62 37.61 7.68
CA ALA A 298 -39.07 36.27 7.76
C ALA A 298 -40.08 35.18 7.39
N ARG A 299 -41.36 35.34 7.78
CA ARG A 299 -42.44 34.43 7.40
C ARG A 299 -42.65 34.38 5.88
N ARG A 300 -42.60 35.54 5.20
CA ARG A 300 -42.64 35.60 3.72
C ARG A 300 -41.43 34.91 3.08
N GLY A 301 -40.27 35.02 3.74
CA GLY A 301 -39.02 34.37 3.34
C GLY A 301 -38.78 32.97 3.94
N TYR A 302 -39.80 32.30 4.49
CA TYR A 302 -39.66 31.08 5.30
C TYR A 302 -38.74 30.03 4.64
N GLY A 303 -38.99 29.73 3.37
CA GLY A 303 -38.22 28.74 2.61
C GLY A 303 -36.76 29.15 2.38
N GLY A 304 -36.50 30.43 2.15
CA GLY A 304 -35.14 30.94 1.93
C GLY A 304 -34.28 30.92 3.19
N ILE A 305 -34.88 31.25 4.35
CA ILE A 305 -34.21 31.16 5.65
C ILE A 305 -33.84 29.70 5.93
N LEU A 306 -34.80 28.79 5.78
CA LEU A 306 -34.57 27.36 6.05
C LEU A 306 -33.51 26.77 5.11
N ALA A 307 -33.52 27.17 3.84
CA ALA A 307 -32.50 26.78 2.86
C ALA A 307 -31.10 27.27 3.25
N ALA A 308 -30.96 28.53 3.66
CA ALA A 308 -29.67 29.10 4.06
C ALA A 308 -29.12 28.39 5.32
N PHE A 309 -29.96 28.17 6.33
CA PHE A 309 -29.58 27.46 7.55
C PHE A 309 -29.21 26.01 7.29
N LEU A 310 -29.96 25.33 6.40
CA LEU A 310 -29.65 23.96 6.01
C LEU A 310 -28.31 23.90 5.27
N LEU A 311 -28.05 24.79 4.31
CA LEU A 311 -26.81 24.83 3.54
C LEU A 311 -25.58 25.04 4.44
N VAL A 312 -25.64 26.00 5.36
CA VAL A 312 -24.54 26.31 6.30
C VAL A 312 -24.28 25.12 7.22
N PHE A 313 -25.33 24.54 7.82
CA PHE A 313 -25.17 23.44 8.76
C PHE A 313 -24.71 22.15 8.07
N MET A 314 -25.32 21.78 6.94
CA MET A 314 -24.91 20.62 6.16
C MET A 314 -23.46 20.73 5.69
N GLY A 315 -23.02 21.93 5.26
CA GLY A 315 -21.62 22.20 4.94
C GLY A 315 -20.69 22.03 6.15
N MET A 316 -21.06 22.60 7.30
CA MET A 316 -20.27 22.52 8.54
C MET A 316 -20.13 21.08 9.05
N ILE A 317 -21.22 20.33 9.14
CA ILE A 317 -21.18 18.94 9.59
C ILE A 317 -20.49 18.04 8.54
N ALA A 318 -20.67 18.27 7.24
CA ALA A 318 -19.96 17.51 6.21
C ALA A 318 -18.43 17.74 6.27
N ALA A 319 -17.99 18.97 6.57
CA ALA A 319 -16.59 19.26 6.84
C ALA A 319 -16.10 18.51 8.09
N LEU A 320 -16.88 18.53 9.17
CA LEU A 320 -16.57 17.82 10.42
C LEU A 320 -16.42 16.30 10.19
N ARG A 321 -17.32 15.70 9.38
CA ARG A 321 -17.28 14.28 8.97
C ARG A 321 -16.02 13.91 8.19
N SER A 322 -15.46 14.87 7.44
CA SER A 322 -14.28 14.66 6.61
C SER A 322 -12.97 14.85 7.39
N TYR A 323 -12.93 15.84 8.30
CA TYR A 323 -11.77 16.11 9.14
C TYR A 323 -11.59 15.13 10.30
N TYR A 324 -12.68 14.77 11.00
CA TYR A 324 -12.64 13.93 12.20
C TYR A 324 -13.41 12.64 11.99
N ILE A 325 -12.67 11.54 11.88
CA ILE A 325 -13.24 10.21 11.63
C ILE A 325 -14.06 9.73 12.84
N ARG A 326 -13.68 10.09 14.07
CA ARG A 326 -14.36 9.68 15.31
C ARG A 326 -15.80 10.20 15.40
N LEU A 327 -16.03 11.44 14.93
CA LEU A 327 -17.33 12.10 15.02
C LEU A 327 -18.34 11.62 13.96
N TYR A 328 -18.07 10.50 13.28
CA TYR A 328 -18.92 9.99 12.22
C TYR A 328 -20.37 9.73 12.69
N GLN A 329 -20.56 9.05 13.81
CA GLN A 329 -21.90 8.74 14.34
C GLN A 329 -22.63 10.01 14.78
N LEU A 330 -21.94 10.92 15.45
CA LEU A 330 -22.47 12.23 15.86
C LEU A 330 -22.98 13.02 14.66
N VAL A 331 -22.12 13.19 13.66
CA VAL A 331 -22.45 13.97 12.47
C VAL A 331 -23.57 13.31 11.67
N LEU A 332 -23.54 11.98 11.50
CA LEU A 332 -24.59 11.26 10.78
C LEU A 332 -25.97 11.56 11.39
N CYS A 333 -26.08 11.51 12.72
CA CYS A 333 -27.33 11.77 13.45
C CYS A 333 -27.71 13.24 13.46
N ALA A 334 -26.75 14.16 13.62
CA ALA A 334 -26.99 15.59 13.48
C ALA A 334 -27.58 15.96 12.11
N GLY A 335 -27.04 15.36 11.04
CA GLY A 335 -27.55 15.56 9.69
C GLY A 335 -28.93 14.96 9.45
N MET A 336 -29.26 13.80 10.02
CA MET A 336 -30.62 13.26 9.91
C MET A 336 -31.64 14.10 10.69
N ALA A 337 -31.27 14.55 11.89
CA ALA A 337 -32.14 15.37 12.74
C ALA A 337 -32.44 16.73 12.11
N VAL A 338 -31.43 17.44 11.59
CA VAL A 338 -31.64 18.74 10.92
C VAL A 338 -32.44 18.59 9.62
N LEU A 339 -32.21 17.51 8.85
CA LEU A 339 -32.96 17.23 7.62
C LEU A 339 -34.42 16.94 7.95
N PHE A 340 -34.69 16.20 9.02
CA PHE A 340 -36.05 15.99 9.50
C PHE A 340 -36.71 17.31 9.88
N THR A 341 -36.10 18.12 10.75
CA THR A 341 -36.71 19.37 11.22
C THR A 341 -36.93 20.40 10.11
N CYS A 342 -36.06 20.43 9.09
CA CYS A 342 -36.14 21.42 8.03
C CYS A 342 -36.95 20.96 6.81
N LEU A 343 -37.25 19.67 6.67
CA LEU A 343 -37.85 19.10 5.45
C LEU A 343 -39.06 18.21 5.68
N ALA A 344 -39.28 17.69 6.89
CA ALA A 344 -40.50 16.93 7.21
C ALA A 344 -41.64 17.90 7.52
N ASP A 345 -42.84 17.59 7.01
CA ASP A 345 -44.09 18.34 7.24
C ASP A 345 -43.91 19.87 7.18
N THR A 346 -43.31 20.39 6.10
CA THR A 346 -43.09 21.84 5.96
C THR A 346 -44.42 22.59 5.80
N SER A 347 -44.75 23.48 6.73
CA SER A 347 -45.98 24.30 6.73
C SER A 347 -45.69 25.77 7.01
N GLU A 348 -46.68 26.64 6.78
CA GLU A 348 -46.57 28.08 7.13
C GLU A 348 -46.68 28.31 8.64
N THR A 349 -47.34 27.41 9.37
CA THR A 349 -47.43 27.39 10.82
C THR A 349 -46.47 26.36 11.41
N ILE A 350 -45.74 26.73 12.46
CA ILE A 350 -44.71 25.86 13.05
C ILE A 350 -45.29 25.05 14.20
N ALA A 351 -45.24 23.71 14.07
CA ALA A 351 -45.60 22.79 15.13
C ALA A 351 -44.35 22.38 15.93
N TRP A 352 -44.17 22.96 17.13
CA TRP A 352 -43.04 22.62 18.02
C TRP A 352 -43.03 21.15 18.49
N ARG A 353 -44.19 20.47 18.41
CA ARG A 353 -44.35 19.03 18.72
C ARG A 353 -43.44 18.13 17.88
N VAL A 354 -43.12 18.54 16.65
CA VAL A 354 -42.27 17.79 15.70
C VAL A 354 -40.89 17.47 16.31
N LEU A 355 -40.33 18.35 17.15
CA LEU A 355 -39.06 18.11 17.83
C LEU A 355 -39.12 16.92 18.79
N PHE A 356 -40.22 16.79 19.54
CA PHE A 356 -40.44 15.70 20.49
C PHE A 356 -40.80 14.39 19.79
N GLU A 357 -41.55 14.47 18.68
CA GLU A 357 -41.90 13.32 17.83
C GLU A 357 -40.68 12.66 17.17
N TYR A 358 -39.54 13.35 17.11
CA TYR A 358 -38.26 12.75 16.72
C TYR A 358 -37.38 12.39 17.92
N GLY A 359 -37.21 13.34 18.85
CA GLY A 359 -36.25 13.21 19.96
C GLY A 359 -36.58 12.08 20.93
N ILE A 360 -37.85 11.93 21.33
CA ILE A 360 -38.28 10.90 22.28
C ILE A 360 -38.12 9.48 21.69
N PRO A 361 -38.68 9.15 20.51
CA PRO A 361 -38.45 7.84 19.88
C PRO A 361 -36.96 7.55 19.68
N TRP A 362 -36.18 8.56 19.28
CA TRP A 362 -34.74 8.39 19.10
C TRP A 362 -34.04 7.93 20.39
N LEU A 363 -34.29 8.62 21.51
CA LEU A 363 -33.72 8.29 22.83
C LEU A 363 -34.13 6.90 23.31
N LEU A 364 -35.40 6.52 23.15
CA LEU A 364 -35.88 5.18 23.50
C LEU A 364 -35.18 4.09 22.69
N GLY A 365 -34.99 4.30 21.38
CA GLY A 365 -34.23 3.39 20.55
C GLY A 365 -32.78 3.23 21.01
N GLN A 366 -32.11 4.33 21.37
CA GLN A 366 -30.74 4.27 21.91
C GLN A 366 -30.70 3.52 23.25
N ALA A 367 -31.68 3.72 24.13
CA ALA A 367 -31.79 3.02 25.40
C ALA A 367 -31.97 1.50 25.20
N ILE A 368 -32.90 1.08 24.33
CA ILE A 368 -33.13 -0.33 24.00
C ILE A 368 -31.85 -0.98 23.44
N ALA A 369 -31.18 -0.31 22.48
CA ALA A 369 -29.95 -0.82 21.90
C ALA A 369 -28.81 -0.95 22.94
N LEU A 370 -28.70 0.00 23.86
CA LEU A 370 -27.69 -0.04 24.93
C LEU A 370 -27.98 -1.16 25.93
N ILE A 371 -29.23 -1.30 26.40
CA ILE A 371 -29.65 -2.35 27.34
C ILE A 371 -29.36 -3.73 26.75
N VAL A 372 -29.78 -3.99 25.51
CA VAL A 372 -29.51 -5.27 24.84
C VAL A 372 -28.00 -5.51 24.69
N CYS A 373 -27.20 -4.47 24.45
CA CYS A 373 -25.76 -4.61 24.32
C CYS A 373 -25.09 -5.06 25.63
N CYS A 374 -25.57 -4.54 26.77
CA CYS A 374 -25.07 -4.86 28.10
C CYS A 374 -25.56 -6.21 28.63
N VAL A 375 -26.79 -6.61 28.31
CA VAL A 375 -27.42 -7.84 28.82
C VAL A 375 -27.06 -9.08 27.98
N VAL A 376 -27.08 -8.97 26.65
CA VAL A 376 -26.90 -10.11 25.75
C VAL A 376 -25.42 -10.29 25.41
N VAL A 377 -24.77 -11.26 26.08
CA VAL A 377 -23.34 -11.63 25.88
C VAL A 377 -22.45 -10.38 25.80
N PRO A 378 -22.19 -9.70 26.93
CA PRO A 378 -21.41 -8.47 26.95
C PRO A 378 -19.99 -8.74 26.44
N ASP A 379 -19.63 -8.12 25.32
CA ASP A 379 -18.28 -8.13 24.79
C ASP A 379 -17.67 -6.75 25.01
N ALA A 380 -16.75 -6.66 25.95
CA ALA A 380 -16.06 -5.42 26.31
C ALA A 380 -14.70 -5.26 25.60
N GLY A 381 -14.53 -5.87 24.42
CA GLY A 381 -13.37 -5.70 23.55
C GLY A 381 -12.21 -6.67 23.81
N ALA A 382 -12.21 -7.38 24.94
CA ALA A 382 -11.21 -8.40 25.28
C ALA A 382 -11.06 -9.48 24.18
N ARG A 383 -12.18 -9.83 23.54
CA ARG A 383 -12.22 -10.88 22.53
C ARG A 383 -11.54 -10.47 21.22
N SER A 384 -11.76 -9.24 20.76
CA SER A 384 -11.12 -8.75 19.52
C SER A 384 -9.59 -8.75 19.65
N LEU A 385 -9.08 -8.44 20.84
CA LEU A 385 -7.67 -8.56 21.15
C LEU A 385 -7.21 -10.02 21.14
N ALA A 386 -7.93 -10.92 21.82
CA ALA A 386 -7.60 -12.35 21.85
C ALA A 386 -7.52 -12.96 20.44
N VAL A 387 -8.47 -12.63 19.54
CA VAL A 387 -8.45 -13.06 18.14
C VAL A 387 -7.22 -12.55 17.40
N SER A 388 -6.86 -11.29 17.62
CA SER A 388 -5.70 -10.70 16.96
C SER A 388 -4.39 -11.30 17.46
N LEU A 389 -4.30 -11.64 18.75
CA LEU A 389 -3.15 -12.31 19.35
C LEU A 389 -3.01 -13.75 18.84
N HIS A 390 -4.08 -14.54 18.87
CA HIS A 390 -4.07 -15.93 18.39
C HIS A 390 -3.70 -16.00 16.89
N ASN A 391 -4.36 -15.20 16.04
CA ASN A 391 -4.03 -15.14 14.62
C ASN A 391 -2.57 -14.74 14.38
N ALA A 392 -2.00 -13.89 15.25
CA ALA A 392 -0.59 -13.52 15.14
C ALA A 392 0.34 -14.69 15.47
N PHE A 393 0.05 -15.48 16.51
CA PHE A 393 0.82 -16.69 16.82
C PHE A 393 0.68 -17.77 15.74
N ASP A 394 -0.50 -17.96 15.16
CA ASP A 394 -0.71 -18.90 14.04
C ASP A 394 0.14 -18.52 12.81
N ILE A 395 0.14 -17.23 12.43
CA ILE A 395 0.94 -16.75 11.29
C ILE A 395 2.44 -16.80 11.60
N MET A 396 2.85 -16.48 12.84
CA MET A 396 4.24 -16.65 13.27
C MET A 396 4.69 -18.12 13.15
N GLN A 397 3.85 -19.08 13.53
CA GLN A 397 4.15 -20.51 13.41
C GLN A 397 4.23 -20.97 11.95
N LYS A 398 3.34 -20.48 11.09
CA LYS A 398 3.42 -20.72 9.63
C LYS A 398 4.72 -20.17 9.04
N GLY A 399 5.17 -19.02 9.54
CA GLY A 399 6.45 -18.43 9.18
C GLY A 399 7.68 -19.28 9.53
N LEU A 400 7.57 -20.23 10.46
CA LEU A 400 8.64 -21.12 10.90
C LEU A 400 8.62 -22.51 10.23
N GLN A 401 7.65 -22.79 9.35
CA GLN A 401 7.60 -24.08 8.64
C GLN A 401 8.61 -24.07 7.48
N LEU A 402 9.49 -25.08 7.45
CA LEU A 402 10.47 -25.33 6.39
C LEU A 402 10.15 -26.69 5.74
N PRO A 403 10.21 -26.82 4.39
CA PRO A 403 10.34 -25.77 3.38
C PRO A 403 9.04 -24.97 3.20
N GLN A 404 9.13 -23.68 2.85
CA GLN A 404 7.95 -22.84 2.63
C GLN A 404 7.39 -23.05 1.21
N SER A 405 6.13 -23.44 1.10
CA SER A 405 5.46 -23.62 -0.21
C SER A 405 5.11 -22.28 -0.91
N GLU A 406 4.88 -21.21 -0.14
CA GLU A 406 4.55 -19.87 -0.66
C GLU A 406 5.20 -18.71 0.15
N PRO A 407 6.52 -18.54 0.09
CA PRO A 407 7.27 -17.53 0.86
C PRO A 407 6.77 -16.07 0.68
N VAL A 408 6.38 -15.66 -0.53
CA VAL A 408 5.85 -14.30 -0.77
C VAL A 408 4.53 -14.05 -0.04
N THR A 409 3.66 -15.06 0.06
CA THR A 409 2.37 -14.90 0.73
C THR A 409 2.54 -14.91 2.24
N VAL A 410 3.42 -15.76 2.77
CA VAL A 410 3.78 -15.81 4.20
C VAL A 410 4.42 -14.49 4.64
N HIS A 411 5.39 -13.96 3.88
CA HIS A 411 6.01 -12.67 4.16
C HIS A 411 4.96 -11.54 4.25
N ARG A 412 4.03 -11.49 3.28
CA ARG A 412 2.93 -10.51 3.28
C ARG A 412 1.99 -10.69 4.47
N GLN A 413 1.70 -11.93 4.87
CA GLN A 413 0.88 -12.23 6.04
C GLN A 413 1.57 -11.79 7.34
N LEU A 414 2.88 -11.99 7.48
CA LEU A 414 3.67 -11.51 8.60
C LEU A 414 3.67 -9.97 8.67
N ALA A 415 3.90 -9.28 7.55
CA ALA A 415 3.83 -7.82 7.47
C ALA A 415 2.42 -7.27 7.80
N PHE A 416 1.36 -7.94 7.32
CA PHE A 416 -0.01 -7.59 7.67
C PHE A 416 -0.31 -7.79 9.16
N THR A 417 0.18 -8.89 9.74
CA THR A 417 0.04 -9.23 11.16
C THR A 417 0.75 -8.21 12.05
N PHE A 418 1.94 -7.76 11.66
CA PHE A 418 2.67 -6.69 12.33
C PHE A 418 1.81 -5.42 12.47
N VAL A 419 1.12 -5.02 11.41
CA VAL A 419 0.22 -3.85 11.41
C VAL A 419 -1.04 -4.12 12.24
N ASN A 420 -1.63 -5.32 12.12
CA ASN A 420 -2.86 -5.69 12.83
C ASN A 420 -2.68 -5.72 14.35
N LEU A 421 -1.54 -6.22 14.85
CA LEU A 421 -1.23 -6.19 16.29
C LEU A 421 -1.24 -4.77 16.84
N SER A 422 -0.67 -3.82 16.09
CA SER A 422 -0.75 -2.41 16.41
C SER A 422 -2.18 -1.89 16.39
N GLN A 423 -3.01 -2.29 15.41
CA GLN A 423 -4.41 -1.90 15.35
C GLN A 423 -5.23 -2.45 16.52
N ALA A 424 -5.04 -3.72 16.90
CA ALA A 424 -5.76 -4.36 17.99
C ALA A 424 -5.49 -3.68 19.34
N TYR A 425 -4.22 -3.34 19.64
CA TYR A 425 -3.88 -2.57 20.82
C TYR A 425 -4.51 -1.16 20.81
N ARG A 426 -4.45 -0.47 19.66
CA ARG A 426 -5.04 0.87 19.53
C ARG A 426 -6.55 0.82 19.76
N ASP A 427 -7.23 -0.18 19.21
CA ASP A 427 -8.69 -0.38 19.38
C ASP A 427 -9.06 -0.71 20.83
N LEU A 428 -8.21 -1.44 21.58
CA LEU A 428 -8.40 -1.69 23.02
C LEU A 428 -8.34 -0.40 23.86
N VAL A 429 -7.39 0.49 23.56
CA VAL A 429 -7.10 1.69 24.36
C VAL A 429 -7.98 2.89 23.98
N LEU A 430 -8.60 2.83 22.80
CA LEU A 430 -9.54 3.86 22.32
C LEU A 430 -10.89 3.83 23.04
N ASP A 431 -11.34 2.65 23.46
CA ASP A 431 -12.65 2.41 24.06
C ASP A 431 -12.57 2.09 25.56
N ILE A 432 -13.71 2.23 26.24
CA ILE A 432 -13.89 1.62 27.56
C ILE A 432 -13.83 0.10 27.37
N SER A 433 -12.83 -0.54 27.98
CA SER A 433 -12.60 -1.97 27.83
C SER A 433 -12.65 -2.68 29.19
N VAL A 434 -13.31 -3.84 29.23
CA VAL A 434 -13.33 -4.71 30.42
C VAL A 434 -12.54 -5.95 30.07
N THR A 435 -11.30 -6.01 30.54
CA THR A 435 -10.39 -7.09 30.18
C THR A 435 -9.51 -7.47 31.38
N ARG A 436 -8.99 -8.70 31.36
CA ARG A 436 -7.96 -9.15 32.31
C ARG A 436 -6.57 -8.60 31.96
N PHE A 437 -6.38 -8.13 30.73
CA PHE A 437 -5.10 -7.60 30.29
C PHE A 437 -4.98 -6.12 30.65
N LYS A 438 -3.90 -5.76 31.35
CA LYS A 438 -3.59 -4.37 31.62
C LYS A 438 -3.12 -3.70 30.31
N PRO A 439 -3.66 -2.52 29.91
CA PRO A 439 -3.25 -1.86 28.68
C PRO A 439 -1.74 -1.65 28.53
N SER A 440 -1.04 -1.31 29.61
CA SER A 440 0.42 -1.16 29.59
C SER A 440 1.16 -2.47 29.31
N ASP A 441 0.66 -3.60 29.81
CA ASP A 441 1.26 -4.92 29.55
C ASP A 441 1.00 -5.35 28.10
N VAL A 442 -0.18 -5.04 27.54
CA VAL A 442 -0.50 -5.30 26.12
C VAL A 442 0.40 -4.48 25.19
N GLU A 443 0.77 -3.25 25.58
CA GLU A 443 1.71 -2.43 24.81
C GLU A 443 3.09 -3.10 24.69
N ILE A 444 3.62 -3.57 25.81
CA ILE A 444 4.91 -4.27 25.87
C ILE A 444 4.82 -5.60 25.11
N LEU A 445 3.75 -6.37 25.34
CA LEU A 445 3.47 -7.63 24.63
C LEU A 445 3.45 -7.43 23.12
N ARG A 446 2.73 -6.40 22.63
CA ARG A 446 2.70 -6.03 21.22
C ARG A 446 4.11 -5.74 20.69
N ASN A 447 4.90 -4.95 21.41
CA ASN A 447 6.25 -4.59 20.97
C ASN A 447 7.15 -5.82 20.85
N LEU A 448 7.08 -6.75 21.80
CA LEU A 448 7.83 -8.01 21.79
C LEU A 448 7.36 -8.92 20.65
N MET A 449 6.06 -9.11 20.44
CA MET A 449 5.52 -9.86 19.31
C MET A 449 5.92 -9.25 17.96
N GLN A 450 5.91 -7.92 17.84
CA GLN A 450 6.38 -7.21 16.66
C GLN A 450 7.90 -7.34 16.46
N ALA A 451 8.68 -7.52 17.53
CA ALA A 451 10.11 -7.82 17.43
C ALA A 451 10.34 -9.24 16.88
N VAL A 452 9.59 -10.24 17.38
CA VAL A 452 9.61 -11.62 16.85
C VAL A 452 9.26 -11.63 15.36
N ILE A 453 8.16 -10.98 14.96
CA ILE A 453 7.76 -10.88 13.55
C ILE A 453 8.85 -10.19 12.70
N ARG A 454 9.50 -9.15 13.22
CA ARG A 454 10.61 -8.49 12.51
C ARG A 454 11.79 -9.44 12.30
N SER A 455 12.17 -10.22 13.32
CA SER A 455 13.19 -11.26 13.18
C SER A 455 12.81 -12.30 12.13
N PHE A 456 11.53 -12.68 12.02
CA PHE A 456 11.09 -13.61 10.98
C PHE A 456 11.06 -13.01 9.58
N LEU A 457 10.73 -11.71 9.48
CA LEU A 457 10.76 -10.99 8.21
C LEU A 457 12.19 -10.78 7.68
N SER A 458 13.22 -10.90 8.53
CA SER A 458 14.63 -10.90 8.13
C SER A 458 15.19 -12.28 7.78
N LEU A 459 14.45 -13.36 8.02
CA LEU A 459 14.89 -14.72 7.67
C LEU A 459 14.85 -14.91 6.15
N ARG A 460 15.99 -15.26 5.54
CA ARG A 460 16.03 -15.79 4.18
C ARG A 460 15.80 -17.29 4.25
N MET A 461 14.56 -17.73 4.05
CA MET A 461 14.12 -19.10 4.38
C MET A 461 14.51 -20.17 3.35
N GLU A 462 15.59 -19.95 2.61
CA GLU A 462 16.14 -20.89 1.64
C GLU A 462 17.62 -21.06 1.94
N SER A 463 17.93 -22.21 2.51
CA SER A 463 19.29 -22.58 2.84
C SER A 463 19.51 -24.01 2.41
N HIS A 464 20.64 -24.29 1.80
CA HIS A 464 21.15 -25.63 1.52
C HIS A 464 21.36 -26.48 2.80
N LEU A 465 21.12 -25.92 4.00
CA LEU A 465 21.25 -26.59 5.30
C LEU A 465 20.33 -27.81 5.47
N PHE A 466 19.17 -27.83 4.81
CA PHE A 466 18.18 -28.91 4.91
C PHE A 466 17.88 -29.56 3.55
N ASP A 467 18.77 -29.38 2.57
CA ASP A 467 18.66 -30.07 1.28
C ASP A 467 19.11 -31.53 1.50
N ASP A 468 18.14 -32.40 1.78
CA ASP A 468 18.38 -33.85 1.88
C ASP A 468 18.92 -34.33 0.53
N SER A 469 20.23 -34.56 0.47
CA SER A 469 20.90 -35.12 -0.71
C SER A 469 20.57 -36.61 -0.93
N ASP A 470 19.78 -37.22 -0.04
CA ASP A 470 19.63 -38.67 0.06
C ASP A 470 18.15 -39.12 0.13
N LYS A 471 17.34 -38.81 -0.90
CA LYS A 471 16.10 -39.55 -1.22
C LYS A 471 15.81 -39.57 -2.73
N GLU A 472 16.74 -40.06 -3.53
CA GLU A 472 16.44 -40.63 -4.85
C GLU A 472 16.42 -42.16 -4.75
N GLU A 473 15.59 -42.75 -3.89
CA GLU A 473 15.18 -44.15 -4.04
C GLU A 473 13.67 -44.27 -3.77
N ASP A 474 12.96 -44.75 -4.78
CA ASP A 474 11.61 -45.33 -4.81
C ASP A 474 10.41 -44.46 -4.39
N SER A 475 9.86 -43.71 -5.36
CA SER A 475 8.40 -43.66 -5.53
C SER A 475 8.00 -43.23 -6.95
N ASP A 476 7.67 -44.23 -7.78
CA ASP A 476 6.97 -44.08 -9.05
C ASP A 476 5.54 -43.55 -8.81
N ILE A 477 5.38 -42.23 -8.68
CA ILE A 477 4.10 -41.56 -8.92
C ILE A 477 4.38 -40.33 -9.79
N ALA A 478 3.96 -40.40 -11.04
CA ALA A 478 4.07 -39.34 -12.03
C ALA A 478 3.24 -38.10 -11.61
N LEU A 479 3.87 -37.20 -10.86
CA LEU A 479 3.42 -35.83 -10.70
C LEU A 479 3.94 -34.98 -11.86
N SER A 480 3.04 -34.19 -12.46
CA SER A 480 3.29 -33.38 -13.65
C SER A 480 4.59 -32.55 -13.55
N PRO A 481 5.49 -32.59 -14.56
CA PRO A 481 6.80 -31.92 -14.54
C PRO A 481 6.74 -30.40 -14.34
N ASP A 482 5.59 -29.79 -14.63
CA ASP A 482 5.42 -28.35 -14.66
C ASP A 482 5.35 -27.69 -13.26
N ALA A 483 4.95 -28.42 -12.22
CA ALA A 483 4.77 -27.83 -10.88
C ALA A 483 6.10 -27.72 -10.09
N SER A 484 6.96 -28.74 -10.21
CA SER A 484 8.25 -28.80 -9.49
C SER A 484 9.28 -27.87 -10.13
N ALA A 485 9.35 -27.82 -11.47
CA ALA A 485 10.25 -26.92 -12.21
C ALA A 485 9.94 -25.43 -11.99
N LEU A 486 8.69 -25.08 -11.67
CA LEU A 486 8.24 -23.70 -11.41
C LEU A 486 8.53 -23.19 -10.00
N SER A 487 8.79 -24.09 -9.04
CA SER A 487 9.14 -23.72 -7.66
C SER A 487 10.64 -23.46 -7.51
N ILE A 488 11.48 -24.31 -8.11
CA ILE A 488 12.95 -24.21 -8.10
C ILE A 488 13.44 -22.98 -8.89
N ARG A 489 12.78 -22.62 -10.01
CA ARG A 489 13.14 -21.42 -10.80
C ARG A 489 12.90 -20.08 -10.08
N ARG A 490 12.00 -20.03 -9.10
CA ARG A 490 11.39 -18.76 -8.67
C ARG A 490 12.17 -18.07 -7.54
N PHE A 491 13.04 -18.80 -6.88
CA PHE A 491 13.87 -18.31 -5.79
C PHE A 491 15.38 -18.36 -6.05
N HIS A 492 15.79 -19.14 -7.05
CA HIS A 492 17.04 -18.91 -7.80
C HIS A 492 17.05 -17.59 -8.61
N SER A 493 16.09 -16.69 -8.40
CA SER A 493 16.09 -15.32 -8.96
C SER A 493 16.86 -14.30 -8.12
N ALA A 494 17.75 -14.76 -7.22
CA ALA A 494 19.11 -14.25 -7.25
C ALA A 494 19.86 -15.04 -8.33
N SER A 495 19.86 -14.51 -9.57
CA SER A 495 20.68 -14.90 -10.75
C SER A 495 19.87 -15.18 -12.04
N VAL A 496 20.17 -14.36 -13.04
CA VAL A 496 20.35 -14.73 -14.46
C VAL A 496 19.10 -15.05 -15.31
N ILE A 497 18.95 -14.23 -16.36
CA ILE A 497 18.16 -14.44 -17.57
C ILE A 497 18.66 -15.70 -18.28
N ASN A 498 17.77 -16.62 -18.66
CA ASN A 498 18.12 -17.73 -19.56
C ASN A 498 18.23 -17.21 -20.99
N ILE A 499 19.41 -17.30 -21.59
CA ILE A 499 19.54 -17.53 -23.04
C ILE A 499 19.73 -19.04 -23.19
N ASP A 500 19.02 -19.64 -24.15
CA ASP A 500 19.14 -21.05 -24.53
C ASP A 500 20.62 -21.47 -24.64
N GLY A 501 21.03 -22.31 -23.70
CA GLY A 501 22.37 -22.89 -23.59
C GLY A 501 22.31 -24.08 -22.62
N PRO A 502 23.13 -25.13 -22.84
CA PRO A 502 23.01 -26.37 -22.08
C PRO A 502 23.24 -26.07 -20.60
N ARG A 503 22.56 -26.83 -19.72
CA ARG A 503 22.76 -26.95 -18.27
C ARG A 503 23.99 -26.18 -17.77
N ARG A 504 23.79 -25.22 -16.83
CA ARG A 504 24.90 -24.62 -16.06
C ARG A 504 25.93 -25.72 -15.76
N PRO A 505 27.20 -25.57 -16.14
CA PRO A 505 28.21 -26.50 -15.69
C PRO A 505 28.14 -26.48 -14.17
N LYS A 506 28.05 -27.67 -13.55
CA LYS A 506 28.40 -27.80 -12.13
C LYS A 506 29.71 -27.02 -12.00
N LEU A 507 29.73 -25.95 -11.20
CA LEU A 507 31.00 -25.32 -10.83
C LEU A 507 31.89 -26.50 -10.42
N GLN A 508 33.08 -26.63 -10.99
CA GLN A 508 34.01 -27.68 -10.57
C GLN A 508 34.30 -27.41 -9.10
N ARG A 509 33.51 -28.04 -8.23
CA ARG A 509 33.67 -28.01 -6.78
C ARG A 509 35.06 -28.53 -6.51
N SER A 510 35.89 -27.70 -5.90
CA SER A 510 37.10 -28.22 -5.29
C SER A 510 36.66 -29.11 -4.13
N ASP A 511 37.30 -30.27 -3.93
CA ASP A 511 37.01 -31.17 -2.78
C ASP A 511 37.03 -30.43 -1.43
N THR A 512 37.69 -29.28 -1.36
CA THR A 512 37.80 -28.41 -0.19
C THR A 512 36.56 -27.55 0.08
N GLU A 513 35.84 -27.10 -0.95
CA GLU A 513 34.63 -26.25 -0.81
C GLU A 513 33.45 -27.06 -0.28
N ASP A 514 33.18 -28.21 -0.90
CA ASP A 514 32.10 -29.12 -0.50
C ASP A 514 32.31 -29.63 0.93
N ARG A 515 33.56 -29.93 1.32
CA ARG A 515 33.90 -30.34 2.69
C ARG A 515 33.62 -29.27 3.74
N ALA A 516 33.84 -27.98 3.43
CA ALA A 516 33.57 -26.90 4.38
C ALA A 516 32.07 -26.68 4.57
N VAL A 517 31.29 -26.76 3.49
CA VAL A 517 29.82 -26.67 3.53
C VAL A 517 29.23 -27.86 4.27
N GLU A 518 29.68 -29.08 3.98
CA GLU A 518 29.25 -30.30 4.66
C GLU A 518 29.62 -30.29 6.16
N LEU A 519 30.80 -29.78 6.52
CA LEU A 519 31.22 -29.63 7.91
C LEU A 519 30.36 -28.61 8.68
N VAL A 520 30.02 -27.48 8.07
CA VAL A 520 29.14 -26.46 8.68
C VAL A 520 27.71 -26.98 8.77
N ALA A 521 27.21 -27.64 7.73
CA ALA A 521 25.87 -28.19 7.70
C ALA A 521 25.70 -29.33 8.73
N SER A 522 26.62 -30.30 8.76
CA SER A 522 26.56 -31.42 9.71
C SER A 522 26.63 -30.98 11.18
N LYS A 523 27.37 -29.91 11.48
CA LYS A 523 27.48 -29.36 12.85
C LYS A 523 26.33 -28.45 13.25
N LEU A 524 25.79 -27.62 12.35
CA LEU A 524 24.74 -26.65 12.69
C LEU A 524 23.32 -27.13 12.39
N ALA A 525 23.11 -28.15 11.54
CA ALA A 525 21.75 -28.60 11.19
C ALA A 525 20.95 -29.11 12.39
N GLU A 526 21.52 -29.99 13.22
CA GLU A 526 20.83 -30.54 14.41
C GLU A 526 20.56 -29.45 15.47
N PRO A 527 21.54 -28.62 15.90
CA PRO A 527 21.28 -27.52 16.82
C PRO A 527 20.24 -26.52 16.30
N THR A 528 20.28 -26.18 15.01
CA THR A 528 19.35 -25.23 14.38
C THR A 528 17.94 -25.81 14.30
N SER A 529 17.79 -27.07 13.90
CA SER A 529 16.51 -27.78 13.88
C SER A 529 15.90 -27.88 15.28
N ASN A 530 16.72 -28.22 16.28
CA ASN A 530 16.30 -28.26 17.68
C ASN A 530 15.86 -26.87 18.16
N LEU A 531 16.62 -25.81 17.84
CA LEU A 531 16.27 -24.43 18.18
C LEU A 531 14.96 -23.98 17.52
N LEU A 532 14.74 -24.32 16.25
CA LEU A 532 13.52 -24.04 15.51
C LEU A 532 12.30 -24.76 16.12
N SER A 533 12.48 -26.03 16.49
CA SER A 533 11.44 -26.81 17.18
C SER A 533 11.09 -26.21 18.54
N CYS A 534 12.10 -25.82 19.33
CA CYS A 534 11.93 -25.14 20.61
C CYS A 534 11.22 -23.80 20.46
N LEU A 535 11.56 -23.03 19.42
CA LEU A 535 10.93 -21.75 19.11
C LEU A 535 9.45 -21.91 18.74
N LYS A 536 9.12 -22.91 17.91
CA LYS A 536 7.74 -23.25 17.55
C LYS A 536 6.92 -23.64 18.78
N MET A 537 7.48 -24.51 19.62
CA MET A 537 6.85 -24.92 20.88
C MET A 537 6.68 -23.75 21.85
N ALA A 538 7.68 -22.86 21.95
CA ALA A 538 7.61 -21.66 22.78
C ALA A 538 6.45 -20.73 22.37
N LEU A 539 6.29 -20.47 21.07
CA LEU A 539 5.21 -19.65 20.55
C LEU A 539 3.83 -20.30 20.78
N GLN A 540 3.72 -21.61 20.60
CA GLN A 540 2.48 -22.36 20.88
C GLN A 540 2.08 -22.29 22.35
N ARG A 541 3.05 -22.41 23.27
CA ARG A 541 2.81 -22.30 24.72
C ARG A 541 2.45 -20.88 25.14
N CYS A 542 3.07 -19.85 24.56
CA CYS A 542 2.68 -18.45 24.74
C CYS A 542 1.22 -18.22 24.34
N ASP A 543 0.82 -18.74 23.17
CA ASP A 543 -0.57 -18.64 22.69
C ASP A 543 -1.53 -19.36 23.64
N ALA A 544 -1.20 -20.59 24.07
CA ALA A 544 -2.00 -21.35 25.03
C ALA A 544 -2.25 -20.56 26.33
N VAL A 545 -1.21 -19.97 26.92
CA VAL A 545 -1.34 -19.19 28.17
C VAL A 545 -2.10 -17.89 27.97
N LEU A 546 -1.83 -17.14 26.90
CA LEU A 546 -2.57 -15.90 26.64
C LEU A 546 -4.06 -16.20 26.37
N MET A 547 -4.36 -17.31 25.68
CA MET A 547 -5.73 -17.75 25.46
C MET A 547 -6.40 -18.24 26.75
N ASP A 548 -5.68 -18.91 27.65
CA ASP A 548 -6.16 -19.29 28.99
C ASP A 548 -6.44 -18.07 29.86
N MET A 549 -5.50 -17.12 29.92
CA MET A 549 -5.66 -15.85 30.64
C MET A 549 -6.87 -15.08 30.13
N SER A 550 -7.05 -15.03 28.81
CA SER A 550 -8.20 -14.34 28.20
C SER A 550 -9.53 -15.05 28.45
N GLY A 551 -9.54 -16.33 28.85
CA GLY A 551 -10.73 -17.16 28.97
C GLY A 551 -11.30 -17.67 27.64
N HIS A 552 -10.59 -17.50 26.52
CA HIS A 552 -11.06 -17.84 25.17
C HIS A 552 -10.43 -19.11 24.59
N ARG A 553 -9.56 -19.82 25.32
CA ARG A 553 -8.87 -21.02 24.81
C ARG A 553 -9.81 -22.10 24.27
N VAL A 554 -10.93 -22.35 24.94
CA VAL A 554 -11.92 -23.36 24.52
C VAL A 554 -12.51 -23.06 23.14
N PHE A 555 -12.58 -21.79 22.73
CA PHE A 555 -13.26 -21.38 21.49
C PHE A 555 -12.31 -21.02 20.35
N LEU A 556 -11.07 -20.62 20.66
CA LEU A 556 -10.17 -20.00 19.69
C LEU A 556 -8.71 -20.43 19.86
N GLY A 557 -8.33 -20.95 21.03
CA GLY A 557 -6.93 -21.24 21.32
C GLY A 557 -6.49 -22.63 20.88
N PRO A 558 -5.20 -22.94 21.04
CA PRO A 558 -4.68 -24.28 20.79
C PRO A 558 -5.37 -25.32 21.70
N PRO A 559 -5.47 -26.59 21.25
CA PRO A 559 -6.14 -27.65 22.00
C PRO A 559 -5.53 -27.80 23.40
N LYS A 560 -6.31 -28.35 24.34
CA LYS A 560 -5.89 -28.51 25.75
C LYS A 560 -4.64 -29.38 25.90
N ASP A 561 -4.33 -30.20 24.89
CA ASP A 561 -3.16 -31.06 24.83
C ASP A 561 -1.84 -30.26 24.77
N VAL A 562 -1.89 -29.01 24.30
CA VAL A 562 -0.71 -28.12 24.32
C VAL A 562 -0.45 -27.65 25.75
N SER A 563 0.72 -27.98 26.31
CA SER A 563 1.06 -27.59 27.68
C SER A 563 1.04 -26.06 27.89
N SER A 564 0.55 -25.63 29.06
CA SER A 564 0.62 -24.23 29.52
C SER A 564 1.87 -23.94 30.38
N ASP A 565 2.83 -24.87 30.41
CA ASP A 565 4.09 -24.71 31.13
C ASP A 565 5.06 -23.79 30.38
N ILE A 566 5.03 -22.50 30.74
CA ILE A 566 5.94 -21.47 30.23
C ILE A 566 7.34 -21.61 30.83
N VAL A 567 7.47 -22.01 32.09
CA VAL A 567 8.78 -22.09 32.76
C VAL A 567 9.64 -23.18 32.13
N GLY A 568 9.03 -24.33 31.81
CA GLY A 568 9.68 -25.37 31.01
C GLY A 568 10.05 -24.89 29.61
N ALA A 569 9.24 -24.04 28.97
CA ALA A 569 9.53 -23.47 27.65
C ALA A 569 10.73 -22.51 27.69
N ILE A 570 10.80 -21.63 28.69
CA ILE A 570 11.95 -20.74 28.93
C ILE A 570 13.22 -21.55 29.15
N THR A 571 13.13 -22.62 29.94
CA THR A 571 14.28 -23.49 30.22
C THR A 571 14.73 -24.23 28.96
N SER A 572 13.80 -24.75 28.17
CA SER A 572 14.08 -25.45 26.91
C SER A 572 14.75 -24.53 25.88
N ILE A 573 14.22 -23.32 25.67
CA ILE A 573 14.80 -22.38 24.70
C ILE A 573 16.19 -21.90 25.15
N ARG A 574 16.40 -21.67 26.45
CA ARG A 574 17.73 -21.33 26.99
C ARG A 574 18.74 -22.45 26.77
N LYS A 575 18.37 -23.70 27.08
CA LYS A 575 19.23 -24.87 26.84
C LYS A 575 19.58 -25.03 25.36
N ALA A 576 18.59 -24.89 24.47
CA ALA A 576 18.82 -24.97 23.03
C ALA A 576 19.73 -23.85 22.51
N LYS A 577 19.58 -22.62 23.03
CA LYS A 577 20.47 -21.49 22.72
C LYS A 577 21.90 -21.73 23.19
N ILE A 578 22.09 -22.21 24.42
CA ILE A 578 23.43 -22.49 24.95
C ILE A 578 24.10 -23.60 24.13
N LYS A 579 23.40 -24.70 23.85
CA LYS A 579 23.92 -25.77 22.97
C LYS A 579 24.29 -25.24 21.58
N TYR A 580 23.45 -24.37 21.01
CA TYR A 580 23.74 -23.72 19.74
C TYR A 580 24.99 -22.83 19.82
N ASP A 581 25.09 -21.97 20.84
CA ASP A 581 26.21 -21.05 21.03
C ASP A 581 27.53 -21.82 21.24
N GLU A 582 27.49 -22.94 21.97
CA GLU A 582 28.63 -23.84 22.18
C GLU A 582 29.10 -24.49 20.87
N GLU A 583 28.20 -25.05 20.07
CA GLU A 583 28.54 -25.65 18.77
C GLU A 583 29.00 -24.60 17.75
N GLU A 584 28.39 -23.42 17.74
CA GLU A 584 28.81 -22.28 16.90
C GLU A 584 30.21 -21.79 17.29
N GLU A 585 30.51 -21.67 18.59
CA GLU A 585 31.83 -21.28 19.07
C GLU A 585 32.90 -22.33 18.76
N GLN A 586 32.60 -23.62 18.98
CA GLN A 586 33.49 -24.73 18.63
C GLN A 586 33.76 -24.77 17.12
N LEU A 587 32.73 -24.55 16.30
CA LEU A 587 32.85 -24.46 14.85
C LEU A 587 33.76 -23.28 14.49
N LEU A 588 33.51 -22.08 15.03
CA LEU A 588 34.35 -20.90 14.77
C LEU A 588 35.80 -21.06 15.25
N GLN A 589 36.10 -21.97 16.17
CA GLN A 589 37.47 -22.28 16.61
C GLN A 589 38.14 -23.42 15.80
N ASN A 590 37.39 -24.16 14.97
CA ASN A 590 37.90 -25.31 14.24
C ASN A 590 38.90 -24.89 13.13
N PRO A 591 40.12 -25.48 13.08
CA PRO A 591 41.14 -25.17 12.08
C PRO A 591 40.74 -25.56 10.64
N ASN A 592 39.73 -26.42 10.48
CA ASN A 592 39.25 -26.87 9.17
C ASN A 592 38.32 -25.85 8.47
N LEU A 593 37.90 -24.78 9.16
CA LEU A 593 37.20 -23.68 8.50
C LEU A 593 38.18 -22.77 7.74
N PRO A 594 37.77 -22.24 6.58
CA PRO A 594 38.59 -21.32 5.83
C PRO A 594 39.01 -20.14 6.71
N PRO A 595 40.28 -19.69 6.66
CA PRO A 595 40.75 -18.53 7.43
C PRO A 595 40.08 -17.22 6.98
N THR A 596 39.51 -17.22 5.76
CA THR A 596 38.80 -16.10 5.14
C THR A 596 37.54 -16.62 4.47
N TYR A 597 36.36 -16.10 4.85
CA TYR A 597 35.07 -16.55 4.30
C TYR A 597 34.75 -16.01 2.90
N SER A 598 35.57 -15.12 2.37
CA SER A 598 35.39 -14.46 1.06
C SER A 598 35.37 -15.43 -0.13
N ASP A 599 36.09 -16.55 -0.02
CA ASP A 599 36.19 -17.58 -1.06
C ASP A 599 35.03 -18.60 -1.03
N HIS A 600 34.19 -18.58 0.02
CA HIS A 600 33.15 -19.58 0.27
C HIS A 600 31.79 -18.92 0.58
N PRO A 601 31.08 -18.38 -0.44
CA PRO A 601 29.83 -17.66 -0.23
C PRO A 601 28.72 -18.53 0.38
N GLU A 602 28.70 -19.83 0.06
CA GLU A 602 27.71 -20.79 0.56
C GLU A 602 27.79 -20.97 2.09
N VAL A 603 29.00 -21.00 2.64
CA VAL A 603 29.23 -21.05 4.10
C VAL A 603 28.69 -19.80 4.77
N VAL A 604 28.90 -18.62 4.17
CA VAL A 604 28.38 -17.35 4.68
C VAL A 604 26.85 -17.32 4.61
N GLU A 605 26.25 -17.84 3.55
CA GLU A 605 24.80 -17.93 3.41
C GLU A 605 24.16 -18.81 4.50
N ILE A 606 24.82 -19.92 4.87
CA ILE A 606 24.38 -20.75 6.00
C ILE A 606 24.45 -19.95 7.31
N PHE A 607 25.54 -19.25 7.60
CA PHE A 607 25.62 -18.40 8.80
C PHE A 607 24.60 -17.25 8.79
N LEU A 608 24.35 -16.64 7.64
CA LEU A 608 23.33 -15.60 7.47
C LEU A 608 21.90 -16.13 7.59
N PHE A 609 21.68 -17.42 7.38
CA PHE A 609 20.40 -18.08 7.66
C PHE A 609 20.25 -18.43 9.14
N VAL A 610 21.27 -19.05 9.74
CA VAL A 610 21.18 -19.62 11.09
C VAL A 610 21.25 -18.54 12.18
N HIS A 611 22.11 -17.54 12.02
CA HIS A 611 22.30 -16.51 13.05
C HIS A 611 21.03 -15.68 13.33
N PRO A 612 20.23 -15.26 12.33
CA PRO A 612 18.94 -14.63 12.60
C PRO A 612 17.93 -15.53 13.32
N ILE A 613 17.97 -16.87 13.15
CA ILE A 613 17.14 -17.80 13.94
C ILE A 613 17.54 -17.73 15.41
N ARG A 614 18.84 -17.69 15.69
CA ARG A 614 19.38 -17.49 17.04
C ARG A 614 19.00 -16.13 17.63
N GLN A 615 18.95 -15.06 16.82
CA GLN A 615 18.44 -13.76 17.23
C GLN A 615 16.93 -13.79 17.50
N ALA A 616 16.15 -14.50 16.69
CA ALA A 616 14.71 -14.67 16.91
C ALA A 616 14.40 -15.44 18.20
N ALA A 617 15.27 -16.38 18.60
CA ALA A 617 15.17 -17.05 19.89
C ALA A 617 15.35 -16.09 21.08
N ASN A 618 16.19 -15.05 20.97
CA ASN A 618 16.32 -14.02 22.02
C ASN A 618 15.02 -13.21 22.17
N THR A 619 14.42 -12.79 21.06
CA THR A 619 13.19 -11.99 21.10
C THR A 619 11.99 -12.83 21.57
N ALA A 620 11.94 -14.12 21.21
CA ALA A 620 10.95 -15.06 21.70
C ALA A 620 11.13 -15.40 23.20
N GLU A 621 12.36 -15.49 23.70
CA GLU A 621 12.61 -15.63 25.14
C GLU A 621 12.09 -14.41 25.91
N ALA A 622 12.38 -13.19 25.43
CA ALA A 622 11.87 -11.97 26.05
C ALA A 622 10.33 -11.94 26.07
N LEU A 623 9.69 -12.43 25.00
CA LEU A 623 8.25 -12.62 24.93
C LEU A 623 7.75 -13.62 25.99
N LEU A 624 8.37 -14.80 26.10
CA LEU A 624 8.03 -15.80 27.11
C LEU A 624 8.14 -15.26 28.54
N VAL A 625 9.23 -14.54 28.85
CA VAL A 625 9.44 -13.91 30.16
C VAL A 625 8.32 -12.92 30.47
N LYS A 626 7.90 -12.11 29.49
CA LYS A 626 6.80 -11.16 29.69
C LYS A 626 5.45 -11.88 29.87
N VAL A 627 5.17 -12.94 29.11
CA VAL A 627 3.94 -13.73 29.28
C VAL A 627 3.94 -14.43 30.64
N ASN A 628 5.08 -14.95 31.11
CA ASN A 628 5.22 -15.51 32.46
C ASN A 628 4.93 -14.47 33.55
N GLU A 629 5.49 -13.25 33.44
CA GLU A 629 5.20 -12.14 34.36
C GLU A 629 3.70 -11.82 34.39
N MET A 630 3.04 -11.80 33.22
CA MET A 630 1.60 -11.58 33.09
C MET A 630 0.79 -12.73 33.73
N GLN A 631 1.22 -13.98 33.56
CA GLN A 631 0.56 -15.16 34.13
C GLN A 631 0.68 -15.19 35.67
N GLN A 632 1.87 -14.88 36.22
CA GLN A 632 2.12 -14.87 37.66
C GLN A 632 1.27 -13.84 38.41
N ARG A 633 1.00 -12.68 37.79
CA ARG A 633 0.16 -11.63 38.39
C ARG A 633 -1.32 -12.02 38.58
N ARG A 634 -1.80 -13.08 37.90
CA ARG A 634 -3.21 -13.54 37.91
C ARG A 634 -4.25 -12.41 37.95
N PRO A 635 -4.24 -11.47 36.98
CA PRO A 635 -5.14 -10.32 37.01
C PRO A 635 -6.62 -10.75 36.85
N GLY A 636 -7.46 -10.29 37.77
CA GLY A 636 -8.92 -10.40 37.65
C GLY A 636 -9.49 -9.47 36.56
N TRP A 637 -10.80 -9.56 36.32
CA TRP A 637 -11.50 -8.66 35.40
C TRP A 637 -11.50 -7.23 35.95
N ARG A 638 -11.05 -6.25 35.14
CA ARG A 638 -11.05 -4.82 35.50
C ARG A 638 -11.55 -3.98 34.34
N ILE A 639 -12.15 -2.84 34.68
CA ILE A 639 -12.62 -1.82 33.73
C ILE A 639 -11.49 -0.81 33.51
N TYR A 640 -11.15 -0.54 32.26
CA TYR A 640 -10.18 0.47 31.86
C TYR A 640 -10.86 1.56 31.05
N LEU A 641 -10.63 2.81 31.44
CA LEU A 641 -11.08 3.98 30.69
C LEU A 641 -10.19 4.24 29.47
N PRO A 642 -10.70 4.93 28.43
CA PRO A 642 -9.89 5.33 27.27
C PRO A 642 -8.66 6.12 27.70
N SER A 643 -7.47 5.58 27.42
CA SER A 643 -6.18 6.26 27.72
C SER A 643 -5.47 6.75 26.46
N TYR A 644 -6.12 6.61 25.29
CA TYR A 644 -5.54 7.08 24.03
C TYR A 644 -5.57 8.61 23.93
N PRO A 645 -4.48 9.28 23.49
CA PRO A 645 -4.43 10.74 23.42
C PRO A 645 -5.55 11.34 22.56
N LEU A 646 -6.32 12.29 23.12
CA LEU A 646 -7.54 12.85 22.51
C LEU A 646 -7.35 13.34 21.06
N GLY A 647 -6.27 14.08 20.80
CA GLY A 647 -5.97 14.58 19.45
C GLY A 647 -5.73 13.46 18.42
N LYS A 648 -5.15 12.33 18.85
CA LYS A 648 -4.98 11.14 18.01
C LYS A 648 -6.28 10.33 17.93
N ALA A 649 -7.08 10.34 18.99
CA ALA A 649 -8.34 9.62 19.10
C ALA A 649 -9.40 10.16 18.14
N LEU A 650 -9.49 11.50 17.97
CA LEU A 650 -10.42 12.14 17.02
C LEU A 650 -10.28 11.66 15.56
N GLN A 651 -9.12 11.10 15.22
CA GLN A 651 -8.80 10.61 13.88
C GLN A 651 -8.98 9.09 13.73
N ARG A 652 -9.47 8.38 14.76
CA ARG A 652 -9.73 6.93 14.73
C ARG A 652 -11.16 6.62 15.16
N THR A 653 -11.64 5.47 14.72
CA THR A 653 -12.90 4.86 15.14
C THR A 653 -12.68 3.39 15.45
N ASN A 654 -13.61 2.86 16.23
CA ASN A 654 -13.64 1.48 16.69
C ASN A 654 -13.76 0.53 15.52
N GLY A 655 -13.23 -0.70 15.67
CA GLY A 655 -13.20 -1.69 14.59
C GLY A 655 -14.56 -1.93 13.93
N GLN A 656 -15.62 -2.06 14.74
CA GLN A 656 -16.97 -2.26 14.22
C GLN A 656 -17.57 -1.00 13.57
N VAL A 657 -17.47 0.16 14.23
CA VAL A 657 -17.97 1.44 13.66
C VAL A 657 -17.29 1.75 12.32
N ARG A 658 -16.02 1.37 12.19
CA ARG A 658 -15.24 1.48 10.97
C ARG A 658 -15.80 0.57 9.86
N HIS A 659 -16.17 -0.66 10.20
CA HIS A 659 -16.88 -1.57 9.30
C HIS A 659 -18.22 -0.94 8.86
N ASP A 660 -19.07 -0.53 9.79
CA ASP A 660 -20.42 -0.01 9.51
C ASP A 660 -20.41 1.22 8.59
N ARG A 661 -19.41 2.10 8.76
CA ARG A 661 -19.19 3.27 7.90
C ARG A 661 -18.93 2.90 6.42
N GLY A 662 -18.34 1.73 6.16
CA GLY A 662 -17.84 1.31 4.86
C GLY A 662 -16.61 2.12 4.38
N GLY A 663 -15.90 1.61 3.36
CA GLY A 663 -14.78 2.35 2.74
C GLY A 663 -13.49 2.45 3.58
N VAL A 664 -13.24 1.45 4.42
CA VAL A 664 -12.19 1.43 5.46
C VAL A 664 -10.77 1.68 4.92
N THR A 665 -10.49 1.21 3.71
CA THR A 665 -9.14 1.14 3.14
C THR A 665 -8.56 2.51 2.75
N ALA A 666 -9.36 3.38 2.11
CA ALA A 666 -8.87 4.68 1.64
C ALA A 666 -8.54 5.64 2.79
N GLY A 667 -9.34 5.64 3.87
CA GLY A 667 -9.12 6.52 5.03
C GLY A 667 -7.78 6.26 5.74
N PHE A 668 -7.41 4.99 5.91
CA PHE A 668 -6.14 4.60 6.52
C PHE A 668 -4.93 4.96 5.68
N PHE A 669 -5.03 4.74 4.37
CA PHE A 669 -3.95 5.04 3.44
C PHE A 669 -3.51 6.51 3.55
N PHE A 670 -4.42 7.47 3.35
CA PHE A 670 -4.09 8.90 3.40
C PHE A 670 -3.57 9.34 4.76
N ARG A 671 -4.04 8.71 5.83
CA ARG A 671 -3.53 8.98 7.18
C ARG A 671 -2.09 8.49 7.33
N SER A 672 -1.84 7.23 6.98
CA SER A 672 -0.51 6.63 7.03
C SER A 672 0.46 7.47 6.21
N GLN A 673 0.06 7.88 5.01
CA GLN A 673 0.87 8.74 4.14
C GLN A 673 1.14 10.11 4.77
N ARG A 674 0.16 10.75 5.42
CA ARG A 674 0.35 12.04 6.11
C ARG A 674 1.27 11.93 7.32
N GLU A 675 1.15 10.86 8.11
CA GLU A 675 2.05 10.58 9.23
C GLU A 675 3.47 10.30 8.75
N LEU A 676 3.62 9.51 7.68
CA LEU A 676 4.91 9.23 7.04
C LEU A 676 5.55 10.51 6.48
N ALA A 677 4.80 11.32 5.73
CA ALA A 677 5.26 12.60 5.21
C ALA A 677 5.78 13.56 6.30
N LYS A 678 5.09 13.63 7.45
CA LYS A 678 5.53 14.45 8.60
C LYS A 678 6.85 13.96 9.19
N THR A 679 6.98 12.63 9.32
CA THR A 679 8.19 11.98 9.83
C THR A 679 9.37 12.24 8.91
N MET A 680 9.15 12.06 7.61
CA MET A 680 10.15 12.24 6.57
C MET A 680 10.56 13.71 6.41
N LYS A 681 9.65 14.68 6.61
CA LYS A 681 10.00 16.11 6.61
C LYS A 681 11.05 16.43 7.68
N GLY A 682 10.95 15.82 8.87
CA GLY A 682 11.95 15.97 9.93
C GLY A 682 13.33 15.44 9.54
N MET A 683 13.39 14.34 8.78
CA MET A 683 14.65 13.71 8.32
C MET A 683 15.22 14.38 7.06
N ALA A 684 14.38 14.95 6.21
CA ALA A 684 14.79 15.62 4.98
C ALA A 684 15.59 16.90 5.26
N ASN A 685 15.20 17.64 6.32
CA ASN A 685 15.73 18.95 6.71
C ASN A 685 17.06 18.90 7.50
N VAL A 686 17.68 17.72 7.67
CA VAL A 686 18.89 17.54 8.50
C VAL A 686 20.14 18.18 7.85
N TYR A 687 20.16 18.38 6.52
CA TYR A 687 21.22 19.11 5.84
C TYR A 687 20.68 20.45 5.34
N LYS A 688 20.96 21.54 6.09
CA LYS A 688 20.88 22.90 5.56
C LYS A 688 22.23 23.18 4.91
N PRO A 689 22.34 23.35 3.58
CA PRO A 689 23.60 23.81 3.00
C PRO A 689 23.98 25.11 3.72
N ALA A 690 25.23 25.21 4.16
CA ALA A 690 25.72 26.46 4.74
C ALA A 690 25.40 27.59 3.75
N PRO A 691 24.87 28.75 4.21
CA PRO A 691 24.63 29.86 3.31
C PRO A 691 25.94 30.12 2.57
N ARG A 692 25.88 30.02 1.25
CA ARG A 692 27.03 30.30 0.39
C ARG A 692 27.47 31.70 0.80
N LYS A 693 28.62 31.82 1.47
CA LYS A 693 29.20 33.13 1.77
C LYS A 693 29.39 33.79 0.42
N GLU A 694 28.49 34.71 0.08
CA GLU A 694 28.70 35.66 -1.01
C GLU A 694 30.02 36.35 -0.67
N ARG A 695 31.08 35.95 -1.36
CA ARG A 695 32.23 36.83 -1.50
C ARG A 695 31.69 38.02 -2.27
N ALA A 696 31.59 39.15 -1.57
CA ALA A 696 31.29 40.42 -2.17
C ALA A 696 32.32 40.69 -3.27
N THR A 697 31.91 40.48 -4.51
CA THR A 697 32.44 41.19 -5.67
C THR A 697 31.26 41.99 -6.19
N GLU A 698 31.36 43.30 -5.99
CA GLU A 698 30.51 44.29 -6.62
C GLU A 698 30.60 44.11 -8.14
N GLU A 699 29.50 44.42 -8.83
CA GLU A 699 29.32 44.36 -10.30
C GLU A 699 28.76 43.04 -10.86
N GLU A 700 27.44 42.84 -10.69
CA GLU A 700 26.60 42.29 -11.76
C GLU A 700 25.13 42.66 -11.51
N LYS A 701 24.71 43.82 -12.03
CA LYS A 701 23.31 44.24 -12.17
C LYS A 701 22.87 43.96 -13.61
N ASN A 702 22.27 42.79 -13.85
CA ASN A 702 21.22 42.54 -14.85
C ASN A 702 21.11 41.04 -15.11
N TYR A 703 20.30 40.31 -14.33
CA TYR A 703 19.58 39.11 -14.76
C TYR A 703 18.46 38.82 -13.74
N ASP A 704 17.56 39.79 -13.55
CA ASP A 704 16.25 39.55 -12.92
C ASP A 704 15.31 39.02 -14.01
N ASP A 705 15.36 37.72 -14.33
CA ASP A 705 14.28 37.01 -15.04
C ASP A 705 14.49 35.47 -15.11
N LEU A 706 14.88 34.85 -14.00
CA LEU A 706 14.72 33.41 -13.81
C LEU A 706 14.02 33.16 -12.48
N GLU A 707 12.69 33.06 -12.54
CA GLU A 707 11.87 32.61 -11.42
C GLU A 707 12.45 31.31 -10.84
N PRO A 708 12.82 31.28 -9.54
CA PRO A 708 13.19 30.04 -8.87
C PRO A 708 11.99 29.10 -8.90
N THR A 709 12.13 27.99 -9.61
CA THR A 709 11.10 26.95 -9.69
C THR A 709 10.65 26.54 -8.27
N ASP A 710 9.36 26.68 -8.07
CA ASP A 710 8.56 26.53 -6.86
C ASP A 710 8.84 25.18 -6.16
N THR A 711 9.85 25.15 -5.29
CA THR A 711 10.22 23.96 -4.52
C THR A 711 9.69 24.09 -3.10
N ARG A 712 9.05 23.01 -2.62
CA ARG A 712 8.43 22.79 -1.30
C ARG A 712 9.17 23.34 -0.05
N GLY A 713 10.41 23.79 -0.17
CA GLY A 713 11.21 24.42 0.89
C GLY A 713 10.80 25.87 1.22
N ALA A 714 10.39 26.68 0.24
CA ALA A 714 10.07 28.10 0.45
C ALA A 714 8.95 28.31 1.50
N TYR A 715 7.91 27.49 1.45
CA TYR A 715 6.81 27.54 2.44
C TYR A 715 7.20 27.10 3.85
N ALA A 716 8.29 26.34 4.00
CA ALA A 716 8.77 25.90 5.31
C ALA A 716 9.57 27.01 6.01
N GLU A 717 10.37 27.75 5.26
CA GLU A 717 11.05 28.95 5.75
C GLU A 717 10.04 30.04 6.11
N GLU A 718 9.02 30.28 5.27
CA GLU A 718 7.93 31.21 5.61
C GLU A 718 7.14 30.77 6.86
N GLU A 719 6.92 29.47 7.06
CA GLU A 719 6.28 28.93 8.27
C GLU A 719 7.16 29.13 9.51
N GLU A 720 8.46 28.84 9.43
CA GLU A 720 9.42 29.05 10.52
C GLU A 720 9.53 30.54 10.89
N ILE A 721 9.66 31.43 9.90
CA ILE A 721 9.73 32.89 10.07
C ILE A 721 8.43 33.45 10.67
N ALA A 722 7.25 32.95 10.27
CA ALA A 722 5.96 33.42 10.77
C ALA A 722 5.56 32.87 12.15
N MET A 723 6.17 31.74 12.56
CA MET A 723 5.91 31.07 13.84
C MET A 723 6.92 31.47 14.93
N ASP A 724 8.10 31.96 14.55
CA ASP A 724 9.06 32.52 15.48
C ASP A 724 8.48 33.75 16.21
N LYS A 725 8.46 33.68 17.55
CA LYS A 725 7.97 34.78 18.40
C LYS A 725 8.99 35.91 18.51
N ASN A 726 10.26 35.62 18.21
CA ASN A 726 11.37 36.56 18.34
C ASN A 726 11.75 37.23 17.01
N SER A 727 11.16 36.81 15.88
CA SER A 727 11.42 37.45 14.59
C SER A 727 10.63 38.77 14.48
N GLN A 728 11.27 39.82 13.93
CA GLN A 728 10.59 41.08 13.55
C GLN A 728 9.70 40.89 12.29
N ALA A 729 9.03 39.75 12.14
CA ALA A 729 8.09 39.55 11.04
C ALA A 729 6.88 40.49 11.23
N SER A 730 6.70 41.41 10.27
CA SER A 730 5.57 42.35 10.23
C SER A 730 4.23 41.63 10.49
N ARG A 731 3.36 42.24 11.31
CA ARG A 731 2.00 41.73 11.61
C ARG A 731 1.23 41.37 10.35
N GLN A 732 1.49 42.07 9.24
CA GLN A 732 0.90 41.81 7.92
C GLN A 732 1.36 40.47 7.32
N LYS A 733 2.65 40.10 7.42
CA LYS A 733 3.16 38.80 6.96
C LYS A 733 2.54 37.65 7.75
N ARG A 734 2.37 37.83 9.06
CA ARG A 734 1.72 36.83 9.94
C ARG A 734 0.23 36.67 9.62
N LEU A 735 -0.47 37.77 9.35
CA LEU A 735 -1.86 37.75 8.91
C LEU A 735 -1.99 37.08 7.54
N ARG A 736 -1.15 37.46 6.56
CA ARG A 736 -1.13 36.84 5.22
C ARG A 736 -0.88 35.34 5.29
N TYR A 737 0.09 34.89 6.10
CA TYR A 737 0.35 33.47 6.32
C TYR A 737 -0.82 32.76 7.00
N ARG A 738 -1.46 33.36 8.02
CA ARG A 738 -2.67 32.80 8.65
C ARG A 738 -3.82 32.68 7.65
N THR A 739 -4.07 33.71 6.84
CA THR A 739 -5.09 33.71 5.79
C THR A 739 -4.78 32.66 4.73
N TRP A 740 -3.52 32.58 4.26
CA TRP A 740 -3.07 31.54 3.34
C TRP A 740 -3.27 30.14 3.93
N LYS A 741 -2.92 29.92 5.20
CA LYS A 741 -3.10 28.63 5.89
C LYS A 741 -4.57 28.23 6.00
N ILE A 742 -5.46 29.20 6.25
CA ILE A 742 -6.91 28.98 6.25
C ILE A 742 -7.39 28.67 4.82
N LEU A 743 -7.03 29.50 3.83
CA LEU A 743 -7.48 29.34 2.44
C LEU A 743 -6.97 28.04 1.82
N HIS A 744 -5.71 27.70 2.04
CA HIS A 744 -5.11 26.43 1.62
C HIS A 744 -5.81 25.25 2.31
N ARG A 745 -6.20 25.39 3.59
CA ARG A 745 -7.01 24.36 4.27
C ARG A 745 -8.41 24.25 3.67
N LEU A 746 -9.00 25.37 3.23
CA LEU A 746 -10.30 25.43 2.54
C LEU A 746 -10.25 24.91 1.10
N GLN A 747 -9.09 24.85 0.46
CA GLN A 747 -8.91 24.23 -0.86
C GLN A 747 -8.69 22.71 -0.81
N GLY A 748 -8.54 22.16 0.40
CA GLY A 748 -8.29 20.75 0.66
C GLY A 748 -9.41 19.83 0.16
N PHE A 749 -9.13 18.53 0.18
CA PHE A 749 -10.10 17.52 -0.19
C PHE A 749 -11.32 17.53 0.73
N GLU A 750 -11.10 17.80 2.02
CA GLU A 750 -12.12 17.72 3.05
C GLU A 750 -13.26 18.72 2.83
N THR A 751 -12.92 19.93 2.39
CA THR A 751 -13.89 21.00 2.08
C THR A 751 -14.56 20.82 0.73
N ARG A 752 -13.87 20.31 -0.29
CA ARG A 752 -14.50 19.93 -1.58
C ARG A 752 -15.62 18.92 -1.36
N PHE A 753 -15.38 17.94 -0.49
CA PHE A 753 -16.43 17.01 -0.06
C PHE A 753 -17.58 17.73 0.64
N ALA A 754 -17.28 18.61 1.60
CA ALA A 754 -18.30 19.33 2.35
C ALA A 754 -19.20 20.18 1.44
N PHE A 755 -18.58 20.92 0.53
CA PHE A 755 -19.26 21.77 -0.45
C PHE A 755 -20.16 20.97 -1.38
N LYS A 756 -19.66 19.83 -1.89
CA LYS A 756 -20.45 18.88 -2.67
C LYS A 756 -21.68 18.39 -1.92
N VAL A 757 -21.53 18.00 -0.65
CA VAL A 757 -22.68 17.52 0.14
C VAL A 757 -23.69 18.64 0.36
N ALA A 758 -23.23 19.84 0.70
CA ALA A 758 -24.07 21.01 0.89
C ALA A 758 -24.88 21.34 -0.38
N ILE A 759 -24.25 21.31 -1.56
CA ILE A 759 -24.92 21.52 -2.85
C ILE A 759 -26.01 20.48 -3.08
N VAL A 760 -25.68 19.19 -3.02
CA VAL A 760 -26.65 18.14 -3.38
C VAL A 760 -27.83 18.11 -2.43
N THR A 761 -27.57 18.26 -1.13
CA THR A 761 -28.63 18.25 -0.11
C THR A 761 -29.50 19.49 -0.22
N SER A 762 -28.95 20.66 -0.51
CA SER A 762 -29.73 21.89 -0.71
C SER A 762 -30.55 21.86 -2.00
N LEU A 763 -29.96 21.45 -3.13
CA LEU A 763 -30.64 21.38 -4.42
C LEU A 763 -31.80 20.37 -4.42
N LEU A 764 -31.59 19.20 -3.82
CA LEU A 764 -32.64 18.18 -3.72
C LEU A 764 -33.78 18.59 -2.76
N SER A 765 -33.52 19.54 -1.86
CA SER A 765 -34.48 20.06 -0.88
C SER A 765 -35.32 21.23 -1.40
N VAL A 766 -34.98 21.83 -2.54
CA VAL A 766 -35.70 23.00 -3.10
C VAL A 766 -37.22 22.80 -3.20
N PRO A 767 -37.74 21.64 -3.64
CA PRO A 767 -39.19 21.43 -3.70
C PRO A 767 -39.91 21.48 -2.35
N ALA A 768 -39.21 21.29 -1.23
CA ALA A 768 -39.79 21.37 0.11
C ALA A 768 -40.20 22.80 0.50
N TRP A 769 -39.52 23.79 -0.09
CA TRP A 769 -39.62 25.20 0.30
C TRP A 769 -40.50 26.03 -0.63
N LEU A 770 -40.64 25.61 -1.88
CA LEU A 770 -41.51 26.26 -2.87
C LEU A 770 -42.98 25.98 -2.58
N SER A 771 -43.82 27.02 -2.56
CA SER A 771 -45.26 26.89 -2.29
C SER A 771 -45.98 25.96 -3.28
N GLN A 772 -45.54 25.96 -4.56
CA GLN A 772 -46.13 25.16 -5.63
C GLN A 772 -45.92 23.65 -5.46
N SER A 773 -44.79 23.22 -4.89
CA SER A 773 -44.41 21.80 -4.77
C SER A 773 -44.41 21.27 -3.33
N ARG A 774 -44.59 22.14 -2.32
CA ARG A 774 -44.65 21.79 -0.89
C ARG A 774 -45.72 20.74 -0.57
N SER A 775 -46.91 20.87 -1.16
CA SER A 775 -48.01 19.92 -0.92
C SER A 775 -47.67 18.51 -1.43
N TRP A 776 -47.08 18.41 -2.62
CA TRP A 776 -46.57 17.17 -3.20
C TRP A 776 -45.44 16.57 -2.33
N TRP A 777 -44.51 17.40 -1.89
CA TRP A 777 -43.37 16.99 -1.06
C TRP A 777 -43.81 16.34 0.24
N ASN A 778 -44.74 16.97 0.96
CA ASN A 778 -45.27 16.47 2.23
C ASN A 778 -46.18 15.25 2.05
N ARG A 779 -47.02 15.24 1.00
CA ARG A 779 -47.94 14.12 0.72
C ARG A 779 -47.20 12.80 0.49
N TYR A 780 -46.05 12.85 -0.17
CA TYR A 780 -45.25 11.67 -0.51
C TYR A 780 -44.01 11.47 0.36
N GLU A 781 -43.82 12.29 1.40
CA GLU A 781 -42.66 12.24 2.30
C GLU A 781 -41.31 12.21 1.55
N SER A 782 -41.18 13.05 0.53
CA SER A 782 -40.02 13.05 -0.39
C SER A 782 -38.69 13.45 0.27
N TRP A 783 -38.74 13.98 1.50
CA TRP A 783 -37.56 14.30 2.32
C TRP A 783 -36.64 13.09 2.59
N TRP A 784 -37.16 11.87 2.52
CA TRP A 784 -36.35 10.65 2.59
C TRP A 784 -35.28 10.57 1.51
N ALA A 785 -35.52 11.15 0.32
CA ALA A 785 -34.50 11.20 -0.74
C ALA A 785 -33.24 11.95 -0.26
N VAL A 786 -33.40 13.05 0.48
CA VAL A 786 -32.30 13.87 0.98
C VAL A 786 -31.56 13.18 2.12
N ILE A 787 -32.29 12.52 3.02
CA ILE A 787 -31.67 11.69 4.06
C ILE A 787 -30.85 10.57 3.44
N MET A 788 -31.36 9.93 2.39
CA MET A 788 -30.63 8.88 1.70
C MET A 788 -29.36 9.40 1.03
N VAL A 789 -29.38 10.59 0.43
CA VAL A 789 -28.15 11.25 -0.03
C VAL A 789 -27.18 11.42 1.13
N TRP A 790 -27.62 11.95 2.27
CA TRP A 790 -26.75 12.19 3.43
C TRP A 790 -26.13 10.90 3.99
N ILE A 791 -26.92 9.83 4.11
CA ILE A 791 -26.44 8.53 4.55
C ILE A 791 -25.45 8.00 3.52
N MET A 792 -25.75 8.03 2.21
CA MET A 792 -24.96 7.41 1.13
C MET A 792 -23.67 8.16 0.75
N MET A 793 -23.66 9.49 0.86
CA MET A 793 -22.52 10.33 0.53
C MET A 793 -21.34 10.02 1.46
N HIS A 794 -20.15 9.79 0.92
CA HIS A 794 -18.95 9.43 1.69
C HIS A 794 -17.71 10.17 1.17
N PRO A 795 -16.83 10.69 2.05
CA PRO A 795 -15.67 11.47 1.62
C PRO A 795 -14.77 10.77 0.63
N ARG A 796 -14.34 9.54 0.91
CA ARG A 796 -13.20 8.89 0.22
C ARG A 796 -13.52 7.54 -0.42
N VAL A 797 -14.73 7.40 -0.97
CA VAL A 797 -15.14 6.20 -1.70
C VAL A 797 -15.77 6.65 -3.02
N GLY A 798 -15.11 6.34 -4.13
CA GLY A 798 -15.75 6.42 -5.44
C GLY A 798 -16.89 5.41 -5.50
N GLY A 799 -18.07 5.82 -5.96
CA GLY A 799 -19.17 4.87 -6.18
C GLY A 799 -18.76 3.88 -7.28
N ASN A 800 -18.88 2.57 -7.05
CA ASN A 800 -18.80 1.58 -8.12
C ASN A 800 -20.21 1.42 -8.75
N LEU A 801 -20.31 1.07 -10.04
CA LEU A 801 -21.58 0.71 -10.68
C LEU A 801 -22.20 -0.52 -10.01
N GLN A 802 -21.38 -1.49 -9.61
CA GLN A 802 -21.86 -2.62 -8.83
C GLN A 802 -22.45 -2.18 -7.48
N ASP A 803 -21.83 -1.18 -6.84
CA ASP A 803 -22.34 -0.61 -5.60
C ASP A 803 -23.66 0.14 -5.84
N LEU A 804 -23.81 0.85 -6.96
CA LEU A 804 -25.07 1.49 -7.35
C LEU A 804 -26.18 0.45 -7.54
N ILE A 805 -25.94 -0.58 -8.36
CA ILE A 805 -26.92 -1.62 -8.66
C ILE A 805 -27.32 -2.35 -7.39
N THR A 806 -26.35 -2.78 -6.58
CA THR A 806 -26.65 -3.53 -5.34
C THR A 806 -27.38 -2.68 -4.31
N ARG A 807 -27.06 -1.39 -4.16
CA ARG A 807 -27.76 -0.49 -3.22
C ARG A 807 -29.17 -0.15 -3.72
N ALA A 808 -29.33 0.13 -5.01
CA ALA A 808 -30.64 0.36 -5.63
C ALA A 808 -31.54 -0.87 -5.51
N PHE A 809 -31.00 -2.05 -5.78
CA PHE A 809 -31.70 -3.32 -5.58
C PHE A 809 -32.14 -3.52 -4.12
N CYS A 810 -31.24 -3.33 -3.15
CA CYS A 810 -31.60 -3.42 -1.73
C CYS A 810 -32.65 -2.39 -1.30
N ALA A 811 -32.61 -1.17 -1.86
CA ALA A 811 -33.61 -0.12 -1.60
C ALA A 811 -35.01 -0.55 -2.09
N ILE A 812 -35.09 -0.99 -3.34
CA ILE A 812 -36.35 -1.43 -3.98
C ILE A 812 -36.88 -2.68 -3.26
N LEU A 813 -36.01 -3.66 -3.00
CA LEU A 813 -36.39 -4.89 -2.30
C LEU A 813 -36.96 -4.60 -0.91
N GLY A 814 -36.34 -3.70 -0.15
CA GLY A 814 -36.85 -3.27 1.17
C GLY A 814 -38.22 -2.60 1.07
N ALA A 815 -38.44 -1.75 0.07
CA ALA A 815 -39.72 -1.07 -0.12
C ALA A 815 -40.83 -2.03 -0.53
N VAL A 816 -40.56 -2.92 -1.49
CA VAL A 816 -41.52 -3.96 -1.94
C VAL A 816 -41.87 -4.89 -0.77
N TRP A 817 -40.86 -5.38 -0.03
CA TRP A 817 -41.10 -6.27 1.11
C TRP A 817 -41.84 -5.56 2.24
N GLY A 818 -41.57 -4.28 2.48
CA GLY A 818 -42.31 -3.47 3.46
C GLY A 818 -43.78 -3.28 3.09
N GLY A 819 -44.08 -3.09 1.80
CA GLY A 819 -45.46 -3.02 1.29
C GLY A 819 -46.19 -4.35 1.40
N ILE A 820 -45.53 -5.46 1.06
CA ILE A 820 -46.07 -6.82 1.22
C ILE A 820 -46.37 -7.13 2.69
N ALA A 821 -45.49 -6.73 3.60
CA ALA A 821 -45.68 -6.97 5.04
C ALA A 821 -46.99 -6.38 5.57
N TYR A 822 -47.36 -5.18 5.12
CA TYR A 822 -48.66 -4.59 5.45
C TYR A 822 -49.80 -5.25 4.66
N GLY A 823 -49.62 -5.45 3.35
CA GLY A 823 -50.65 -5.96 2.44
C GLY A 823 -51.07 -7.41 2.68
N ALA A 824 -50.27 -8.22 3.38
CA ALA A 824 -50.55 -9.64 3.61
C ALA A 824 -51.81 -9.89 4.46
N ASP A 825 -52.09 -9.02 5.44
CA ASP A 825 -53.26 -9.15 6.33
C ASP A 825 -53.71 -7.77 6.84
N ASN A 826 -53.81 -6.80 5.91
CA ASN A 826 -54.22 -5.41 6.18
C ASN A 826 -53.56 -4.76 7.42
N GLY A 827 -52.27 -5.01 7.61
CA GLY A 827 -51.50 -4.44 8.71
C GLY A 827 -51.60 -5.18 10.04
N ASN A 828 -52.01 -6.46 10.08
CA ASN A 828 -51.98 -7.25 11.30
C ASN A 828 -50.56 -7.23 11.96
N PRO A 829 -50.44 -6.74 13.21
CA PRO A 829 -49.16 -6.63 13.90
C PRO A 829 -48.34 -7.92 13.96
N TYR A 830 -48.99 -9.08 14.14
CA TYR A 830 -48.31 -10.37 14.25
C TYR A 830 -47.72 -10.79 12.91
N VAL A 831 -48.49 -10.62 11.83
CA VAL A 831 -48.04 -10.91 10.47
C VAL A 831 -46.88 -9.99 10.09
N MET A 832 -47.03 -8.68 10.35
CA MET A 832 -45.95 -7.71 10.10
C MET A 832 -44.66 -8.05 10.85
N ALA A 833 -44.75 -8.50 12.11
CA ALA A 833 -43.57 -8.92 12.89
C ALA A 833 -42.86 -10.14 12.27
N VAL A 834 -43.61 -11.13 11.77
CA VAL A 834 -43.04 -12.31 11.09
C VAL A 834 -42.32 -11.89 9.80
N PHE A 835 -42.96 -11.07 8.96
CA PHE A 835 -42.34 -10.56 7.73
C PHE A 835 -41.09 -9.71 8.02
N ALA A 836 -41.10 -8.93 9.10
CA ALA A 836 -39.95 -8.17 9.57
C ALA A 836 -38.80 -9.08 9.99
N ALA A 837 -39.08 -10.16 10.73
CA ALA A 837 -38.05 -11.11 11.16
C ALA A 837 -37.36 -11.77 9.95
N ILE A 838 -38.13 -12.25 8.97
CA ILE A 838 -37.61 -12.93 7.78
C ILE A 838 -36.67 -12.03 6.98
N PHE A 839 -37.05 -10.77 6.77
CA PHE A 839 -36.27 -9.84 5.94
C PHE A 839 -35.07 -9.24 6.67
N MET A 840 -35.22 -8.93 7.95
CA MET A 840 -34.20 -8.18 8.68
C MET A 840 -33.01 -9.03 9.11
N ILE A 841 -33.17 -10.35 9.27
CA ILE A 841 -32.04 -11.26 9.54
C ILE A 841 -30.96 -11.17 8.42
N PRO A 842 -31.26 -11.43 7.13
CA PRO A 842 -30.25 -11.34 6.07
C PRO A 842 -29.75 -9.90 5.84
N MET A 843 -30.60 -8.89 5.98
CA MET A 843 -30.17 -7.49 5.80
C MET A 843 -29.28 -7.00 6.94
N MET A 844 -29.55 -7.38 8.19
CA MET A 844 -28.73 -7.05 9.34
C MET A 844 -27.38 -7.78 9.31
N TYR A 845 -27.34 -9.02 8.80
CA TYR A 845 -26.07 -9.71 8.53
C TYR A 845 -25.25 -8.95 7.48
N ARG A 846 -25.91 -8.53 6.39
CA ARG A 846 -25.28 -7.73 5.33
C ARG A 846 -24.73 -6.41 5.88
N PHE A 847 -25.44 -5.77 6.81
CA PHE A 847 -24.99 -4.53 7.44
C PHE A 847 -23.82 -4.73 8.42
N THR A 848 -23.88 -5.74 9.30
CA THR A 848 -22.99 -5.84 10.46
C THR A 848 -21.73 -6.70 10.24
N GLN A 849 -21.74 -7.59 9.24
CA GLN A 849 -20.71 -8.61 9.06
C GLN A 849 -20.20 -8.75 7.62
N SER A 850 -21.01 -8.40 6.62
CA SER A 850 -20.59 -8.52 5.21
C SER A 850 -19.69 -7.37 4.76
N PRO A 851 -18.85 -7.55 3.71
CA PRO A 851 -18.03 -6.48 3.15
C PRO A 851 -18.84 -5.34 2.49
N HIS A 852 -20.17 -5.46 2.38
CA HIS A 852 -21.07 -4.48 1.77
C HIS A 852 -22.08 -3.86 2.75
N PRO A 853 -21.62 -3.26 3.88
CA PRO A 853 -22.49 -2.77 4.95
C PRO A 853 -23.46 -1.69 4.46
N ARG A 854 -23.02 -0.86 3.51
CA ARG A 854 -23.79 0.27 2.96
C ARG A 854 -25.04 -0.15 2.19
N SER A 855 -25.03 -1.30 1.55
CA SER A 855 -26.24 -1.86 0.94
C SER A 855 -27.17 -2.50 1.96
N GLY A 856 -26.63 -3.08 3.04
CA GLY A 856 -27.42 -3.63 4.15
C GLY A 856 -28.23 -2.56 4.88
N ILE A 857 -27.61 -1.43 5.25
CA ILE A 857 -28.31 -0.33 5.93
C ILE A 857 -29.41 0.30 5.06
N VAL A 858 -29.20 0.41 3.74
CA VAL A 858 -30.21 0.89 2.79
C VAL A 858 -31.44 -0.02 2.81
N GLY A 859 -31.24 -1.34 2.72
CA GLY A 859 -32.33 -2.31 2.79
C GLY A 859 -33.07 -2.26 4.13
N CYS A 860 -32.34 -2.17 5.25
CA CYS A 860 -32.93 -2.07 6.58
C CYS A 860 -33.82 -0.82 6.72
N ILE A 861 -33.31 0.36 6.36
CA ILE A 861 -34.06 1.62 6.49
C ILE A 861 -35.26 1.64 5.53
N SER A 862 -35.08 1.20 4.29
CA SER A 862 -36.16 1.15 3.29
C SER A 862 -37.33 0.29 3.79
N PHE A 863 -37.05 -0.91 4.31
CA PHE A 863 -38.07 -1.77 4.88
C PHE A 863 -38.80 -1.14 6.08
N VAL A 864 -38.06 -0.57 7.03
CA VAL A 864 -38.65 0.02 8.25
C VAL A 864 -39.55 1.21 7.93
N VAL A 865 -39.06 2.13 7.08
CA VAL A 865 -39.80 3.34 6.72
C VAL A 865 -41.05 2.99 5.91
N VAL A 866 -40.98 2.02 5.00
CA VAL A 866 -42.14 1.63 4.21
C VAL A 866 -43.15 0.83 5.03
N SER A 867 -42.72 -0.18 5.80
CA SER A 867 -43.64 -1.04 6.56
C SER A 867 -44.37 -0.28 7.68
N LEU A 868 -43.64 0.35 8.61
CA LEU A 868 -44.24 1.10 9.71
C LEU A 868 -44.92 2.39 9.24
N GLY A 869 -44.38 3.00 8.19
CA GLY A 869 -45.00 4.16 7.62
C GLY A 869 -46.27 3.84 6.82
N ALA A 870 -46.48 2.62 6.31
CA ALA A 870 -47.75 2.17 5.77
C ALA A 870 -48.74 1.87 6.90
N TYR A 871 -48.25 1.32 8.01
CA TYR A 871 -49.03 1.06 9.21
C TYR A 871 -49.54 2.31 9.94
N THR A 872 -48.86 3.45 9.76
CA THR A 872 -49.22 4.75 10.35
C THR A 872 -49.93 5.68 9.36
N ALA A 873 -50.04 5.28 8.07
CA ALA A 873 -50.69 6.10 7.07
C ALA A 873 -52.21 6.18 7.34
N PRO A 874 -52.86 7.33 7.03
CA PRO A 874 -54.31 7.43 7.04
C PRO A 874 -54.95 6.36 6.14
N ASN A 875 -56.11 5.82 6.54
CA ASN A 875 -56.82 4.74 5.83
C ASN A 875 -57.14 5.08 4.35
N ASP A 876 -57.17 6.36 3.98
CA ASP A 876 -57.48 6.84 2.63
C ASP A 876 -56.32 6.71 1.63
N ILE A 877 -55.10 6.38 2.11
CA ILE A 877 -53.91 6.28 1.24
C ILE A 877 -53.64 4.80 0.93
N PRO A 878 -53.64 4.39 -0.35
CA PRO A 878 -53.31 3.02 -0.71
C PRO A 878 -51.89 2.65 -0.28
N VAL A 879 -51.72 1.45 0.25
CA VAL A 879 -50.42 0.91 0.68
C VAL A 879 -49.42 0.88 -0.47
N VAL A 880 -49.90 0.55 -1.67
CA VAL A 880 -49.09 0.54 -2.90
C VAL A 880 -48.52 1.93 -3.17
N THR A 881 -49.33 2.99 -2.97
CA THR A 881 -48.91 4.38 -3.11
C THR A 881 -47.79 4.71 -2.13
N VAL A 882 -47.93 4.29 -0.87
CA VAL A 882 -46.90 4.48 0.15
C VAL A 882 -45.61 3.74 -0.19
N ALA A 883 -45.70 2.49 -0.66
CA ALA A 883 -44.54 1.66 -0.96
C ALA A 883 -43.75 2.16 -2.17
N TRP A 884 -44.41 2.50 -3.29
CA TRP A 884 -43.72 2.95 -4.49
C TRP A 884 -43.14 4.36 -4.34
N THR A 885 -43.87 5.29 -3.70
CA THR A 885 -43.42 6.69 -3.55
C THR A 885 -42.17 6.78 -2.66
N ARG A 886 -42.19 6.12 -1.50
CA ARG A 886 -41.02 6.02 -0.62
C ARG A 886 -39.90 5.21 -1.28
N GLY A 887 -40.21 4.11 -1.94
CA GLY A 887 -39.24 3.31 -2.70
C GLY A 887 -38.50 4.13 -3.76
N VAL A 888 -39.23 4.98 -4.51
CA VAL A 888 -38.65 5.93 -5.48
C VAL A 888 -37.83 7.00 -4.78
N ALA A 889 -38.26 7.55 -3.64
CA ALA A 889 -37.44 8.49 -2.86
C ALA A 889 -36.10 7.87 -2.43
N PHE A 890 -36.10 6.61 -1.96
CA PHE A 890 -34.88 5.87 -1.64
C PHE A 890 -33.99 5.64 -2.86
N LEU A 891 -34.59 5.31 -4.01
CA LEU A 891 -33.88 5.11 -5.28
C LEU A 891 -33.23 6.41 -5.76
N VAL A 892 -33.99 7.51 -5.82
CA VAL A 892 -33.50 8.84 -6.21
C VAL A 892 -32.35 9.26 -5.31
N GLY A 893 -32.49 9.18 -3.99
CA GLY A 893 -31.42 9.54 -3.06
C GLY A 893 -30.14 8.70 -3.25
N THR A 894 -30.29 7.40 -3.53
CA THR A 894 -29.17 6.49 -3.79
C THR A 894 -28.47 6.82 -5.12
N VAL A 895 -29.25 7.02 -6.18
CA VAL A 895 -28.75 7.33 -7.54
C VAL A 895 -28.06 8.69 -7.55
N SER A 896 -28.70 9.74 -6.99
CA SER A 896 -28.13 11.08 -6.89
C SER A 896 -26.80 11.09 -6.12
N ALA A 897 -26.70 10.36 -5.01
CA ALA A 897 -25.46 10.28 -4.24
C ALA A 897 -24.30 9.66 -5.05
N VAL A 898 -24.57 8.64 -5.87
CA VAL A 898 -23.54 8.00 -6.71
C VAL A 898 -23.17 8.88 -7.90
N ILE A 899 -24.16 9.43 -8.61
CA ILE A 899 -23.95 10.30 -9.78
C ILE A 899 -23.07 11.49 -9.39
N VAL A 900 -23.41 12.18 -8.30
CA VAL A 900 -22.62 13.32 -7.85
C VAL A 900 -21.21 12.88 -7.42
N ASN A 901 -21.06 11.65 -6.91
CA ASN A 901 -19.75 11.01 -6.68
C ASN A 901 -18.90 10.77 -7.92
N TRP A 902 -19.51 10.67 -9.10
CA TRP A 902 -18.80 10.56 -10.37
C TRP A 902 -18.48 11.90 -11.00
N PHE A 903 -19.40 12.87 -10.94
CA PHE A 903 -19.23 14.16 -11.62
C PHE A 903 -18.42 15.19 -10.83
N LEU A 904 -18.65 15.33 -9.51
CA LEU A 904 -18.00 16.36 -8.70
C LEU A 904 -16.77 15.82 -7.96
N TRP A 905 -15.57 16.14 -8.46
CA TRP A 905 -14.27 15.71 -7.92
C TRP A 905 -14.21 14.21 -7.60
N PRO A 906 -14.30 13.33 -8.61
CA PRO A 906 -14.30 11.88 -8.39
C PRO A 906 -12.99 11.42 -7.73
N PHE A 907 -13.14 10.50 -6.77
CA PHE A 907 -12.00 9.77 -6.23
C PHE A 907 -11.62 8.64 -7.18
N VAL A 908 -10.40 8.67 -7.69
CA VAL A 908 -9.88 7.64 -8.59
C VAL A 908 -8.66 6.96 -7.93
N ALA A 909 -8.87 5.75 -7.45
CA ALA A 909 -7.90 4.90 -6.75
C ALA A 909 -6.64 4.66 -7.58
N ARG A 910 -6.72 4.48 -8.91
CA ARG A 910 -5.51 4.28 -9.74
C ARG A 910 -4.56 5.49 -9.74
N HIS A 911 -5.11 6.71 -9.79
CA HIS A 911 -4.31 7.93 -9.76
C HIS A 911 -3.67 8.11 -8.38
N GLU A 912 -4.43 7.77 -7.33
CA GLU A 912 -3.91 7.77 -5.98
C GLU A 912 -2.88 6.66 -5.73
N LEU A 913 -3.04 5.49 -6.35
CA LEU A 913 -2.07 4.38 -6.28
C LEU A 913 -0.73 4.78 -6.91
N ARG A 914 -0.76 5.40 -8.09
CA ARG A 914 0.45 5.88 -8.75
C ARG A 914 1.16 6.98 -7.95
N LYS A 915 0.41 7.95 -7.41
CA LYS A 915 0.94 8.98 -6.50
C LYS A 915 1.50 8.39 -5.20
N ALA A 916 0.87 7.33 -4.70
CA ALA A 916 1.33 6.60 -3.51
C ALA A 916 2.68 5.92 -3.75
N LEU A 917 2.81 5.24 -4.88
CA LEU A 917 4.06 4.59 -5.32
C LEU A 917 5.19 5.60 -5.49
N SER A 918 4.91 6.72 -6.16
CA SER A 918 5.84 7.85 -6.25
C SER A 918 6.29 8.34 -4.86
N SER A 919 5.34 8.53 -3.94
CA SER A 919 5.67 8.95 -2.57
C SER A 919 6.55 7.93 -1.86
N MET A 920 6.27 6.64 -2.06
CA MET A 920 7.05 5.56 -1.46
C MET A 920 8.48 5.51 -1.99
N LEU A 921 8.71 5.72 -3.30
CA LEU A 921 10.05 5.82 -3.87
C LEU A 921 10.85 6.99 -3.27
N ILE A 922 10.21 8.15 -3.05
CA ILE A 922 10.83 9.29 -2.36
C ILE A 922 11.14 8.95 -0.90
N TYR A 923 10.25 8.21 -0.24
CA TYR A 923 10.51 7.76 1.13
C TYR A 923 11.69 6.79 1.18
N SER A 924 11.75 5.82 0.25
CA SER A 924 12.89 4.92 0.07
C SER A 924 14.19 5.68 -0.17
N SER A 925 14.18 6.77 -0.96
CA SER A 925 15.38 7.58 -1.19
C SER A 925 15.84 8.37 0.04
N ILE A 926 14.90 8.94 0.81
CA ILE A 926 15.22 9.64 2.07
C ILE A 926 15.83 8.67 3.09
N ILE A 927 15.30 7.46 3.21
CA ILE A 927 15.82 6.46 4.13
C ILE A 927 17.17 5.94 3.63
N TYR A 928 17.33 5.70 2.33
CA TYR A 928 18.60 5.26 1.75
C TYR A 928 19.71 6.26 2.09
N ARG A 929 19.45 7.55 1.85
CA ARG A 929 20.34 8.64 2.27
C ARG A 929 20.61 8.61 3.78
N GLY A 930 19.57 8.45 4.60
CA GLY A 930 19.69 8.45 6.06
C GLY A 930 20.49 7.25 6.60
N VAL A 931 20.28 6.06 6.05
CA VAL A 931 21.02 4.84 6.44
C VAL A 931 22.48 4.95 6.03
N VAL A 932 22.73 5.34 4.79
CA VAL A 932 24.10 5.50 4.29
C VAL A 932 24.85 6.59 5.06
N ALA A 933 24.24 7.75 5.31
CA ALA A 933 24.90 8.82 6.07
C ALA A 933 25.16 8.44 7.54
N LYS A 934 24.15 7.88 8.25
CA LYS A 934 24.24 7.69 9.71
C LYS A 934 24.90 6.37 10.13
N TYR A 935 24.84 5.34 9.29
CA TYR A 935 25.34 4.01 9.64
C TYR A 935 26.54 3.55 8.80
N VAL A 936 26.75 4.13 7.61
CA VAL A 936 27.80 3.68 6.70
C VAL A 936 28.96 4.70 6.61
N TYR A 937 28.65 5.98 6.48
CA TYR A 937 29.63 7.06 6.29
C TYR A 937 29.56 8.14 7.40
N TYR A 938 29.50 7.73 8.67
CA TYR A 938 29.55 8.67 9.80
C TYR A 938 31.00 9.10 10.11
N GLU A 939 31.19 10.27 10.70
CA GLU A 939 32.50 10.77 11.17
C GLU A 939 32.84 10.23 12.57
N ASP A 940 34.14 10.17 12.91
CA ASP A 940 34.61 9.66 14.20
C ASP A 940 33.95 10.39 15.38
N GLY A 941 33.32 9.63 16.27
CA GLY A 941 32.55 10.17 17.41
C GLY A 941 31.05 10.38 17.15
N GLU A 942 30.57 10.20 15.92
CA GLU A 942 29.14 10.27 15.55
C GLU A 942 28.46 8.91 15.36
N GLU A 943 29.00 7.86 16.00
CA GLU A 943 28.49 6.50 15.91
C GLU A 943 26.97 6.41 16.20
N PRO A 944 26.25 5.51 15.51
CA PRO A 944 24.82 5.36 15.70
C PRO A 944 24.51 4.87 17.12
N GLY A 945 23.88 5.72 17.92
CA GLY A 945 23.49 5.38 19.28
C GLY A 945 22.25 4.48 19.32
N VAL A 946 21.95 3.92 20.50
CA VAL A 946 20.73 3.11 20.74
C VAL A 946 19.45 3.87 20.36
N LYS A 947 19.43 5.19 20.58
CA LYS A 947 18.29 6.04 20.21
C LYS A 947 18.09 6.12 18.69
N ASP A 948 19.15 6.15 17.91
CA ASP A 948 19.09 6.24 16.43
C ASP A 948 18.56 4.93 15.83
N VAL A 949 18.98 3.80 16.41
CA VAL A 949 18.46 2.47 16.08
C VAL A 949 16.96 2.40 16.36
N GLN A 950 16.51 2.83 17.54
CA GLN A 950 15.09 2.85 17.89
C GLN A 950 14.25 3.73 16.95
N GLN A 951 14.76 4.89 16.56
CA GLN A 951 14.07 5.76 15.61
C GLN A 951 13.96 5.13 14.21
N SER A 952 15.03 4.46 13.79
CA SER A 952 15.09 3.75 12.51
C SER A 952 14.14 2.56 12.48
N GLU A 953 14.05 1.78 13.57
CA GLU A 953 13.05 0.71 13.72
C GLU A 953 11.61 1.23 13.71
N MET A 954 11.37 2.38 14.34
CA MET A 954 10.05 3.01 14.31
C MET A 954 9.66 3.43 12.89
N LEU A 955 10.61 3.97 12.12
CA LEU A 955 10.42 4.37 10.73
C LEU A 955 10.13 3.16 9.85
N GLU A 956 10.89 2.09 10.03
CA GLU A 956 10.68 0.80 9.36
C GLU A 956 9.25 0.28 9.57
N GLY A 957 8.77 0.29 10.82
CA GLY A 957 7.40 -0.13 11.12
C GLY A 957 6.34 0.71 10.41
N ARG A 958 6.57 2.01 10.22
CA ARG A 958 5.66 2.92 9.49
C ARG A 958 5.66 2.67 7.98
N LEU A 959 6.80 2.31 7.40
CA LEU A 959 6.91 1.98 5.97
C LEU A 959 6.26 0.64 5.64
N ARG A 960 6.47 -0.37 6.49
CA ARG A 960 5.75 -1.65 6.41
C ARG A 960 4.24 -1.42 6.46
N GLU A 961 3.75 -0.56 7.36
CA GLU A 961 2.34 -0.13 7.36
C GLU A 961 1.95 0.53 6.02
N GLY A 962 2.79 1.41 5.49
CA GLY A 962 2.61 2.05 4.18
C GLY A 962 2.43 1.06 3.02
N PHE A 963 3.30 0.04 2.89
CA PHE A 963 3.19 -0.99 1.86
C PHE A 963 1.89 -1.78 1.97
N VAL A 964 1.50 -2.18 3.19
CA VAL A 964 0.20 -2.82 3.44
C VAL A 964 -0.97 -1.93 2.97
N ARG A 965 -0.91 -0.62 3.22
CA ARG A 965 -1.96 0.32 2.76
C ARG A 965 -1.97 0.51 1.25
N ILE A 966 -0.82 0.54 0.59
CA ILE A 966 -0.73 0.64 -0.88
C ILE A 966 -1.35 -0.59 -1.54
N ARG A 967 -1.13 -1.80 -0.99
CA ARG A 967 -1.79 -3.03 -1.48
C ARG A 967 -3.32 -3.00 -1.29
N GLN A 968 -3.79 -2.42 -0.18
CA GLN A 968 -5.23 -2.19 0.02
C GLN A 968 -5.81 -1.22 -1.03
N LEU A 969 -5.04 -0.20 -1.43
CA LEU A 969 -5.43 0.72 -2.49
C LEU A 969 -5.41 0.06 -3.88
N LEU A 970 -4.44 -0.82 -4.16
CA LEU A 970 -4.43 -1.65 -5.35
C LEU A 970 -5.71 -2.50 -5.42
N ALA A 971 -6.11 -3.15 -4.32
CA ALA A 971 -7.36 -3.94 -4.29
C ALA A 971 -8.62 -3.11 -4.65
N LEU A 972 -8.62 -1.80 -4.38
CA LEU A 972 -9.73 -0.91 -4.74
C LEU A 972 -9.81 -0.65 -6.26
N THR A 973 -8.70 -0.72 -7.01
CA THR A 973 -8.72 -0.44 -8.46
C THR A 973 -9.53 -1.47 -9.26
N ARG A 974 -9.70 -2.69 -8.72
CA ARG A 974 -10.53 -3.74 -9.32
C ARG A 974 -12.01 -3.35 -9.43
N HIS A 975 -12.46 -2.46 -8.57
CA HIS A 975 -13.86 -2.03 -8.49
C HIS A 975 -14.12 -0.73 -9.25
N GLU A 976 -13.16 -0.23 -10.04
CA GLU A 976 -13.33 0.99 -10.84
C GLU A 976 -13.90 0.69 -12.22
N ILE A 977 -14.85 1.52 -12.67
CA ILE A 977 -15.42 1.44 -14.01
C ILE A 977 -14.44 2.09 -15.00
N ARG A 978 -14.18 1.45 -16.15
CA ARG A 978 -13.36 2.02 -17.22
C ARG A 978 -14.09 1.91 -18.56
N LEU A 979 -14.13 3.03 -19.28
CA LEU A 979 -14.70 3.10 -20.64
C LEU A 979 -13.66 2.78 -21.74
N ARG A 980 -12.37 3.06 -21.50
CA ARG A 980 -11.29 2.92 -22.50
C ARG A 980 -10.61 1.53 -22.54
N GLY A 981 -10.74 0.73 -21.48
CA GLY A 981 -10.11 -0.61 -21.39
C GLY A 981 -9.81 -1.08 -19.95
N PRO A 982 -9.53 -2.38 -19.74
CA PRO A 982 -9.31 -2.97 -18.40
C PRO A 982 -8.02 -2.46 -17.73
N PHE A 983 -8.01 -2.43 -16.39
CA PHE A 983 -6.81 -2.13 -15.60
C PHE A 983 -5.93 -3.35 -15.50
N ASN A 984 -4.67 -3.20 -15.92
CA ASN A 984 -3.63 -4.20 -15.72
C ASN A 984 -3.01 -3.99 -14.32
N PRO A 985 -3.32 -4.83 -13.32
CA PRO A 985 -2.75 -4.71 -11.98
C PRO A 985 -1.33 -5.27 -11.87
N LEU A 986 -0.87 -6.04 -12.86
CA LEU A 986 0.41 -6.78 -12.82
C LEU A 986 1.62 -5.86 -12.61
N PRO A 987 1.89 -4.85 -13.46
CA PRO A 987 3.07 -4.02 -13.28
C PRO A 987 3.02 -3.21 -11.97
N TYR A 988 1.82 -2.86 -11.50
CA TYR A 988 1.66 -2.19 -10.21
C TYR A 988 1.94 -3.12 -9.02
N SER A 989 1.49 -4.38 -9.06
CA SER A 989 1.80 -5.33 -7.98
C SER A 989 3.27 -5.66 -7.93
N ALA A 990 3.91 -5.81 -9.08
CA ALA A 990 5.33 -6.08 -9.19
C ALA A 990 6.18 -4.87 -8.74
N LEU A 991 5.79 -3.65 -9.11
CA LEU A 991 6.45 -2.43 -8.63
C LEU A 991 6.34 -2.28 -7.09
N ILE A 992 5.20 -2.62 -6.48
CA ILE A 992 5.06 -2.65 -5.01
C ILE A 992 6.03 -3.66 -4.40
N ASP A 993 6.13 -4.84 -5.00
CA ASP A 993 7.00 -5.93 -4.53
C ASP A 993 8.48 -5.54 -4.61
N ALA A 994 8.93 -5.01 -5.76
CA ALA A 994 10.29 -4.52 -5.94
C ALA A 994 10.63 -3.37 -4.97
N CYS A 995 9.67 -2.49 -4.66
CA CYS A 995 9.86 -1.40 -3.71
C CYS A 995 9.99 -1.91 -2.26
N GLU A 996 9.23 -2.95 -1.89
CA GLU A 996 9.34 -3.60 -0.58
C GLU A 996 10.65 -4.37 -0.44
N ARG A 997 11.07 -5.11 -1.48
CA ARG A 997 12.39 -5.79 -1.51
C ARG A 997 13.55 -4.81 -1.44
N PHE A 998 13.50 -3.70 -2.17
CA PHE A 998 14.49 -2.62 -2.05
C PHE A 998 14.59 -2.12 -0.61
N PHE A 999 13.43 -1.96 0.06
CA PHE A 999 13.38 -1.56 1.46
C PHE A 999 13.95 -2.64 2.42
N GLU A 1000 13.71 -3.93 2.16
CA GLU A 1000 14.29 -5.04 2.95
C GLU A 1000 15.81 -5.11 2.85
N TYR A 1001 16.36 -4.92 1.64
CA TYR A 1001 17.81 -4.81 1.46
C TYR A 1001 18.38 -3.64 2.24
N LEU A 1002 17.70 -2.49 2.24
CA LEU A 1002 18.10 -1.34 3.02
C LEU A 1002 18.06 -1.60 4.55
N VAL A 1003 17.09 -2.38 5.04
CA VAL A 1003 17.06 -2.82 6.45
C VAL A 1003 18.26 -3.74 6.75
N SER A 1004 18.58 -4.64 5.82
CA SER A 1004 19.73 -5.56 5.93
C SER A 1004 21.07 -4.80 5.95
N VAL A 1005 21.21 -3.74 5.13
CA VAL A 1005 22.37 -2.83 5.15
C VAL A 1005 22.52 -2.17 6.52
N ARG A 1006 21.43 -1.63 7.08
CA ARG A 1006 21.46 -1.01 8.42
C ARG A 1006 21.86 -2.01 9.51
N GLN A 1007 21.37 -3.26 9.45
CA GLN A 1007 21.68 -4.28 10.45
C GLN A 1007 23.14 -4.72 10.36
N SER A 1008 23.63 -5.00 9.15
CA SER A 1008 25.02 -5.41 8.92
C SER A 1008 26.01 -4.29 9.25
N SER A 1009 25.69 -3.03 8.98
CA SER A 1009 26.57 -1.89 9.30
C SER A 1009 26.74 -1.63 10.81
N LEU A 1010 25.91 -2.23 11.68
CA LEU A 1010 26.11 -2.15 13.13
C LEU A 1010 27.26 -3.05 13.62
N PHE A 1011 27.53 -4.15 12.90
CA PHE A 1011 28.53 -5.14 13.27
C PHE A 1011 29.76 -5.12 12.36
N PHE A 1012 29.63 -4.55 11.16
CA PHE A 1012 30.72 -4.29 10.23
C PHE A 1012 30.85 -2.78 9.98
N GLN A 1013 32.01 -2.22 10.31
CA GLN A 1013 32.33 -0.82 10.05
C GLN A 1013 33.25 -0.76 8.82
N PRO A 1014 32.80 -0.16 7.68
CA PRO A 1014 33.65 0.01 6.49
C PRO A 1014 34.91 0.88 6.72
N HIS A 1015 35.02 1.52 7.89
CA HIS A 1015 36.12 2.39 8.28
C HIS A 1015 37.43 1.67 8.61
N TYR A 1016 37.49 0.34 8.63
CA TYR A 1016 38.77 -0.37 8.81
C TYR A 1016 39.75 -0.20 7.63
N LEU A 1017 39.32 0.42 6.52
CA LEU A 1017 40.21 0.91 5.44
C LEU A 1017 40.74 2.34 5.68
N SER A 1018 40.25 3.02 6.72
CA SER A 1018 40.37 4.47 6.91
C SER A 1018 41.47 4.93 7.87
N GLU A 1019 42.29 4.04 8.43
CA GLU A 1019 43.51 4.51 9.15
C GLU A 1019 44.41 5.38 8.23
N ASN A 1020 44.24 5.25 6.90
CA ASN A 1020 44.80 6.16 5.90
C ASN A 1020 43.76 7.20 5.44
N GLU A 1021 43.87 8.42 5.97
CA GLU A 1021 43.06 9.60 5.57
C GLU A 1021 43.06 9.82 4.05
N GLN A 1022 44.20 9.59 3.39
CA GLN A 1022 44.38 9.67 1.93
C GLN A 1022 43.54 8.64 1.15
N ALA A 1023 43.35 7.43 1.70
CA ALA A 1023 42.52 6.40 1.06
C ALA A 1023 41.03 6.75 1.17
N SER A 1024 40.61 7.31 2.31
CA SER A 1024 39.25 7.79 2.52
C SER A 1024 38.90 8.90 1.53
N GLU A 1025 39.77 9.92 1.39
CA GLU A 1025 39.58 11.03 0.44
C GLU A 1025 39.43 10.54 -1.00
N SER A 1026 40.26 9.57 -1.43
CA SER A 1026 40.18 9.01 -2.79
C SER A 1026 38.87 8.25 -3.06
N LEU A 1027 38.26 7.66 -2.03
CA LEU A 1027 37.01 6.91 -2.14
C LEU A 1027 35.76 7.80 -2.12
N LEU A 1028 35.85 9.05 -1.63
CA LEU A 1028 34.70 9.93 -1.50
C LEU A 1028 33.98 10.17 -2.83
N ALA A 1029 34.72 10.37 -3.93
CA ALA A 1029 34.13 10.58 -5.25
C ALA A 1029 33.31 9.37 -5.71
N PHE A 1030 33.86 8.16 -5.61
CA PHE A 1030 33.16 6.93 -6.01
C PHE A 1030 31.98 6.60 -5.10
N ARG A 1031 32.09 6.86 -3.78
CA ARG A 1031 31.00 6.71 -2.81
C ARG A 1031 29.85 7.66 -3.13
N ARG A 1032 30.17 8.93 -3.42
CA ARG A 1032 29.22 9.95 -3.84
C ARG A 1032 28.49 9.54 -5.12
N ASP A 1033 29.21 9.09 -6.15
CA ASP A 1033 28.62 8.72 -7.44
C ASP A 1033 27.69 7.50 -7.30
N ALA A 1034 28.07 6.48 -6.52
CA ALA A 1034 27.22 5.32 -6.24
C ALA A 1034 25.91 5.71 -5.53
N VAL A 1035 25.99 6.61 -4.54
CA VAL A 1035 24.82 7.12 -3.81
C VAL A 1035 23.96 8.02 -4.70
N ALA A 1036 24.58 8.93 -5.46
CA ALA A 1036 23.90 9.89 -6.33
C ALA A 1036 23.13 9.19 -7.47
N CYS A 1037 23.69 8.16 -8.10
CA CYS A 1037 22.99 7.36 -9.12
C CYS A 1037 21.68 6.76 -8.60
N ILE A 1038 21.71 6.15 -7.40
CA ILE A 1038 20.52 5.54 -6.79
C ILE A 1038 19.48 6.62 -6.44
N LEU A 1039 19.90 7.71 -5.80
CA LEU A 1039 19.00 8.80 -5.42
C LEU A 1039 18.37 9.48 -6.64
N MET A 1040 19.15 9.70 -7.70
CA MET A 1040 18.68 10.30 -8.95
C MET A 1040 17.64 9.41 -9.62
N ASN A 1041 17.91 8.10 -9.75
CA ASN A 1041 16.95 7.16 -10.34
C ASN A 1041 15.64 7.12 -9.54
N LEU A 1042 15.70 6.99 -8.21
CA LEU A 1042 14.49 7.01 -7.37
C LEU A 1042 13.71 8.32 -7.51
N TYR A 1043 14.40 9.45 -7.64
CA TYR A 1043 13.77 10.76 -7.84
C TYR A 1043 13.09 10.88 -9.21
N VAL A 1044 13.77 10.46 -10.29
CA VAL A 1044 13.22 10.48 -11.66
C VAL A 1044 12.02 9.55 -11.77
N LEU A 1045 12.12 8.30 -11.27
CA LEU A 1045 11.02 7.34 -11.28
C LEU A 1045 9.82 7.85 -10.46
N ALA A 1046 10.07 8.46 -9.29
CA ALA A 1046 9.02 9.09 -8.51
C ALA A 1046 8.36 10.27 -9.24
N GLY A 1047 9.15 11.10 -9.92
CA GLY A 1047 8.68 12.22 -10.73
C GLY A 1047 7.80 11.75 -11.90
N ALA A 1048 8.25 10.72 -12.62
CA ALA A 1048 7.53 10.08 -13.72
C ALA A 1048 6.16 9.55 -13.27
N LEU A 1049 6.12 8.76 -12.19
CA LEU A 1049 4.87 8.24 -11.62
C LEU A 1049 3.94 9.36 -11.13
N ARG A 1050 4.48 10.39 -10.47
CA ARG A 1050 3.65 11.50 -9.98
C ARG A 1050 3.03 12.30 -11.11
N GLY A 1051 3.83 12.60 -12.13
CA GLY A 1051 3.48 13.44 -13.27
C GLY A 1051 2.75 12.72 -14.39
N ASP A 1052 2.64 11.39 -14.36
CA ASP A 1052 2.20 10.59 -15.50
C ASP A 1052 3.05 10.84 -16.76
N ARG A 1053 4.36 11.03 -16.55
CA ARG A 1053 5.31 11.33 -17.61
C ARG A 1053 6.15 10.10 -17.90
N LYS A 1054 6.34 9.84 -19.19
CA LYS A 1054 7.19 8.76 -19.67
C LYS A 1054 8.58 8.85 -19.01
N VAL A 1055 9.14 7.71 -18.65
CA VAL A 1055 10.49 7.64 -18.05
C VAL A 1055 11.52 7.84 -19.17
N PRO A 1056 12.60 8.61 -18.95
CA PRO A 1056 13.71 8.69 -19.91
C PRO A 1056 14.25 7.31 -20.28
N ARG A 1057 14.60 7.11 -21.55
CA ARG A 1057 15.15 5.84 -22.05
C ARG A 1057 16.42 5.45 -21.30
N TYR A 1058 17.31 6.42 -21.14
CA TYR A 1058 18.60 6.27 -20.48
C TYR A 1058 18.57 6.86 -19.07
N LEU A 1059 18.96 6.05 -18.08
CA LEU A 1059 19.15 6.45 -16.70
C LEU A 1059 20.58 6.11 -16.27
N PRO A 1060 21.16 6.84 -15.30
CA PRO A 1060 22.50 6.52 -14.79
C PRO A 1060 22.54 5.11 -14.20
N SER A 1061 23.53 4.31 -14.59
CA SER A 1061 23.67 2.93 -14.14
C SER A 1061 24.28 2.86 -12.75
N ALA A 1062 23.44 2.55 -11.76
CA ALA A 1062 23.88 2.32 -10.39
C ALA A 1062 24.79 1.07 -10.27
N ALA A 1063 24.62 0.08 -11.14
CA ALA A 1063 25.50 -1.09 -11.21
C ALA A 1063 26.93 -0.67 -11.55
N SER A 1064 27.12 0.11 -12.61
CA SER A 1064 28.45 0.58 -13.01
C SER A 1064 29.14 1.43 -11.94
N ALA A 1065 28.41 2.36 -11.31
CA ALA A 1065 28.95 3.22 -10.26
C ALA A 1065 29.39 2.40 -9.04
N ARG A 1066 28.59 1.37 -8.67
CA ARG A 1066 28.95 0.41 -7.62
C ARG A 1066 30.15 -0.45 -8.01
N LYS A 1067 30.26 -0.87 -9.27
CA LYS A 1067 31.44 -1.60 -9.77
C LYS A 1067 32.71 -0.79 -9.57
N ARG A 1068 32.71 0.44 -10.09
CA ARG A 1068 33.86 1.35 -10.00
C ARG A 1068 34.29 1.57 -8.55
N LEU A 1069 33.34 1.72 -7.64
CA LEU A 1069 33.61 1.81 -6.21
C LEU A 1069 34.31 0.56 -5.67
N LEU A 1070 33.77 -0.64 -5.97
CA LEU A 1070 34.36 -1.91 -5.50
C LEU A 1070 35.74 -2.17 -6.12
N ASP A 1071 35.91 -1.91 -7.42
CA ASP A 1071 37.19 -2.05 -8.13
C ASP A 1071 38.25 -1.11 -7.51
N HIS A 1072 37.88 0.14 -7.22
CA HIS A 1072 38.77 1.11 -6.60
C HIS A 1072 39.12 0.76 -5.15
N MET A 1073 38.15 0.23 -4.39
CA MET A 1073 38.41 -0.30 -3.04
C MET A 1073 39.42 -1.46 -3.09
N ALA A 1074 39.24 -2.41 -4.02
CA ALA A 1074 40.16 -3.53 -4.20
C ALA A 1074 41.58 -3.07 -4.61
N LEU A 1075 41.69 -2.03 -5.43
CA LEU A 1075 42.98 -1.44 -5.80
C LEU A 1075 43.70 -0.81 -4.59
N LEU A 1076 43.01 -0.03 -3.76
CA LEU A 1076 43.61 0.57 -2.56
C LEU A 1076 44.05 -0.50 -1.55
N GLU A 1077 43.25 -1.55 -1.40
CA GLU A 1077 43.62 -2.71 -0.59
C GLU A 1077 44.88 -3.41 -1.11
N SER A 1078 45.04 -3.51 -2.43
CA SER A 1078 46.24 -4.06 -3.05
C SER A 1078 47.49 -3.22 -2.81
N MET A 1079 47.34 -1.89 -2.72
CA MET A 1079 48.44 -0.94 -2.49
C MET A 1079 48.86 -0.85 -1.02
N ASN A 1080 47.95 -1.11 -0.08
CA ASN A 1080 48.20 -1.03 1.37
C ASN A 1080 48.85 -2.30 1.97
N VAL A 1081 49.26 -3.29 1.17
CA VAL A 1081 50.02 -4.46 1.66
C VAL A 1081 51.45 -4.03 2.00
N PRO A 1082 51.94 -4.19 3.25
CA PRO A 1082 53.28 -3.75 3.62
C PRO A 1082 54.36 -4.56 2.89
N ALA A 1083 55.21 -3.87 2.14
CA ALA A 1083 56.44 -4.38 1.53
C ALA A 1083 57.54 -4.64 2.58
N THR A 1084 57.24 -5.39 3.64
CA THR A 1084 58.19 -5.77 4.70
C THR A 1084 58.42 -7.28 4.71
N SER A 1085 58.89 -7.85 3.61
CA SER A 1085 59.54 -9.17 3.59
C SER A 1085 60.90 -9.13 2.91
N SER A 1086 61.58 -7.99 2.91
CA SER A 1086 62.91 -7.84 2.31
C SER A 1086 63.75 -6.76 2.98
N SER A 1087 64.19 -6.97 4.23
CA SER A 1087 65.50 -6.51 4.71
C SER A 1087 65.73 -6.90 6.17
N MET A 1088 66.96 -7.33 6.44
CA MET A 1088 67.52 -7.71 7.73
C MET A 1088 67.55 -6.56 8.74
N SER A 1089 67.52 -6.93 10.05
CA SER A 1089 68.18 -6.25 11.19
C SER A 1089 67.77 -4.78 11.46
N VAL A 1090 67.26 -4.40 12.63
CA VAL A 1090 68.08 -4.05 13.81
C VAL A 1090 67.12 -3.79 14.98
N LYS A 1091 67.48 -4.29 16.17
CA LYS A 1091 66.88 -3.93 17.47
C LYS A 1091 66.87 -2.41 17.66
N SER A 1092 65.71 -1.79 17.87
CA SER A 1092 65.64 -0.45 18.46
C SER A 1092 64.58 -0.35 19.56
N LYS A 1093 65.01 0.26 20.66
CA LYS A 1093 64.34 0.32 21.96
C LYS A 1093 63.12 1.25 21.91
N ARG A 1094 62.00 0.70 22.36
CA ARG A 1094 60.73 1.35 22.66
C ARG A 1094 60.91 2.51 23.67
N SER A 1095 60.67 3.74 23.22
CA SER A 1095 60.46 4.89 24.13
C SER A 1095 59.01 4.86 24.64
N LYS A 1096 58.86 4.83 25.96
CA LYS A 1096 57.59 5.05 26.67
C LYS A 1096 57.28 6.54 26.63
N ARG A 1097 56.18 6.94 25.99
CA ARG A 1097 55.51 8.22 26.31
C ARG A 1097 54.04 7.98 26.59
N LYS A 1098 53.71 8.06 27.88
CA LYS A 1098 52.37 8.06 28.45
C LYS A 1098 51.62 9.30 27.96
N SER A 1099 50.43 9.13 27.38
CA SER A 1099 49.35 10.11 27.49
C SER A 1099 48.19 9.45 28.24
N LYS A 1100 47.85 10.05 29.38
CA LYS A 1100 46.69 9.73 30.20
C LYS A 1100 45.44 10.18 29.43
N SER A 1101 44.49 9.28 29.18
CA SER A 1101 43.08 9.65 29.03
C SER A 1101 42.21 8.80 29.94
N LYS A 1102 41.11 9.41 30.34
CA LYS A 1102 40.33 9.24 31.55
C LYS A 1102 39.43 8.01 31.46
N LYS A 1103 39.49 7.16 32.49
CA LYS A 1103 38.60 6.04 32.77
C LYS A 1103 37.22 6.56 33.14
N ASN A 1104 36.16 6.14 32.44
CA ASN A 1104 34.77 6.15 32.93
C ASN A 1104 33.88 5.19 32.09
N ASN A 1105 33.55 4.06 32.72
CA ASN A 1105 32.36 3.20 32.64
C ASN A 1105 31.84 2.67 31.28
N ASP A 1106 32.45 1.55 30.85
CA ASP A 1106 31.88 0.20 30.70
C ASP A 1106 30.42 0.02 30.21
N THR A 1107 30.28 -0.28 28.92
CA THR A 1107 29.40 -1.37 28.41
C THR A 1107 29.65 -1.75 26.93
N SER A 1108 30.53 -1.05 26.19
CA SER A 1108 30.80 -1.30 24.76
C SER A 1108 32.14 -1.97 24.43
N GLU A 1109 33.06 -2.11 25.38
CA GLU A 1109 34.43 -2.59 25.09
C GLU A 1109 34.62 -4.11 25.08
N THR A 1110 33.61 -4.91 25.44
CA THR A 1110 33.79 -6.36 25.60
C THR A 1110 33.71 -7.17 24.30
N ALA A 1111 33.29 -6.60 23.16
CA ALA A 1111 33.07 -7.37 21.93
C ALA A 1111 34.26 -7.41 20.95
N ASN A 1112 35.16 -6.41 20.98
CA ASN A 1112 36.18 -6.26 19.93
C ASN A 1112 37.47 -7.06 20.17
N ASN A 1113 37.68 -7.63 21.36
CA ASN A 1113 38.91 -8.36 21.72
C ASN A 1113 38.74 -9.88 21.88
N LEU A 1114 37.58 -10.46 21.53
CA LEU A 1114 37.43 -11.92 21.43
C LEU A 1114 37.93 -12.43 20.06
N PRO A 1115 38.66 -13.57 20.00
CA PRO A 1115 39.13 -14.18 18.75
C PRO A 1115 38.03 -14.42 17.69
N GLY A 1116 36.76 -14.49 18.11
CA GLY A 1116 35.59 -14.63 17.23
C GLY A 1116 35.06 -13.34 16.58
N GLY A 1117 35.39 -12.15 17.10
CA GLY A 1117 34.85 -10.89 16.58
C GLY A 1117 35.30 -10.57 15.14
N LYS A 1118 36.53 -10.95 14.79
CA LYS A 1118 37.08 -10.78 13.43
C LYS A 1118 36.34 -11.63 12.39
N LYS A 1119 35.98 -12.87 12.74
CA LYS A 1119 35.26 -13.79 11.84
C LYS A 1119 33.84 -13.29 11.55
N TRP A 1120 33.13 -12.79 12.57
CA TRP A 1120 31.82 -12.18 12.38
C TRP A 1120 31.85 -10.89 11.57
N SER A 1121 32.88 -10.06 11.76
CA SER A 1121 33.04 -8.84 10.95
C SER A 1121 33.14 -9.14 9.45
N GLN A 1122 33.73 -10.29 9.08
CA GLN A 1122 33.81 -10.77 7.69
C GLN A 1122 32.46 -11.28 7.17
N ILE A 1123 31.68 -11.98 8.00
CA ILE A 1123 30.32 -12.44 7.62
C ILE A 1123 29.39 -11.23 7.38
N TYR A 1124 29.45 -10.24 8.27
CA TYR A 1124 28.65 -9.01 8.13
C TYR A 1124 29.13 -8.13 6.98
N SER A 1125 30.43 -8.12 6.64
CA SER A 1125 30.92 -7.39 5.48
C SER A 1125 30.38 -7.96 4.16
N TYR A 1126 30.28 -9.29 4.06
CA TYR A 1126 29.64 -9.97 2.94
C TYR A 1126 28.15 -9.62 2.86
N SER A 1127 27.41 -9.75 3.97
CA SER A 1127 25.99 -9.40 4.03
C SER A 1127 25.73 -7.93 3.66
N TYR A 1128 26.58 -7.03 4.13
CA TYR A 1128 26.56 -5.60 3.80
C TYR A 1128 26.75 -5.37 2.29
N SER A 1129 27.78 -5.98 1.70
CA SER A 1129 28.07 -5.86 0.27
C SER A 1129 26.96 -6.48 -0.58
N GLN A 1130 26.50 -7.68 -0.24
CA GLN A 1130 25.40 -8.36 -0.92
C GLN A 1130 24.11 -7.54 -0.86
N SER A 1131 23.79 -6.96 0.29
CA SER A 1131 22.56 -6.18 0.47
C SER A 1131 22.57 -4.87 -0.33
N LEU A 1132 23.71 -4.16 -0.38
CA LEU A 1132 23.82 -2.98 -1.24
C LEU A 1132 23.80 -3.33 -2.73
N THR A 1133 24.38 -4.47 -3.14
CA THR A 1133 24.22 -4.98 -4.52
C THR A 1133 22.77 -5.34 -4.80
N GLY A 1134 22.05 -5.89 -3.82
CA GLY A 1134 20.61 -6.13 -3.86
C GLY A 1134 19.79 -4.85 -4.03
N CYS A 1135 20.17 -3.74 -3.40
CA CYS A 1135 19.53 -2.44 -3.64
C CYS A 1135 19.65 -2.01 -5.11
N VAL A 1136 20.82 -2.25 -5.74
CA VAL A 1136 21.05 -1.91 -7.14
C VAL A 1136 20.22 -2.80 -8.08
N THR A 1137 20.15 -4.11 -7.83
CA THR A 1137 19.34 -5.03 -8.65
C THR A 1137 17.86 -4.68 -8.59
N GLN A 1138 17.34 -4.39 -7.39
CA GLN A 1138 15.94 -3.99 -7.23
C GLN A 1138 15.67 -2.62 -7.86
N LEU A 1139 16.63 -1.70 -7.88
CA LEU A 1139 16.47 -0.42 -8.57
C LEU A 1139 16.26 -0.60 -10.09
N GLU A 1140 16.92 -1.57 -10.71
CA GLU A 1140 16.67 -1.90 -12.12
C GLU A 1140 15.26 -2.45 -12.32
N GLN A 1141 14.77 -3.33 -11.44
CA GLN A 1141 13.39 -3.81 -11.47
C GLN A 1141 12.37 -2.68 -11.29
N LEU A 1142 12.64 -1.73 -10.38
CA LEU A 1142 11.83 -0.52 -10.20
C LEU A 1142 11.78 0.29 -11.51
N CYS A 1143 12.89 0.42 -12.23
CA CYS A 1143 12.94 1.09 -13.52
C CYS A 1143 12.06 0.38 -14.56
N ARG A 1144 12.21 -0.95 -14.72
CA ARG A 1144 11.46 -1.78 -15.66
C ARG A 1144 9.95 -1.64 -15.45
N TYR A 1145 9.46 -1.89 -14.24
CA TYR A 1145 8.02 -1.80 -13.96
C TYR A 1145 7.47 -0.37 -14.02
N THR A 1146 8.29 0.65 -13.74
CA THR A 1146 7.85 2.04 -13.91
C THR A 1146 7.70 2.42 -15.38
N LYS A 1147 8.62 1.96 -16.24
CA LYS A 1147 8.52 2.12 -17.70
C LYS A 1147 7.26 1.44 -18.25
N GLU A 1148 6.90 0.26 -17.75
CA GLU A 1148 5.64 -0.42 -18.13
C GLU A 1148 4.38 0.37 -17.69
N ILE A 1149 4.44 1.10 -16.58
CA ILE A 1149 3.27 1.83 -16.06
C ILE A 1149 3.05 3.15 -16.80
N VAL A 1150 4.12 3.92 -17.04
CA VAL A 1150 4.03 5.30 -17.55
C VAL A 1150 4.50 5.43 -19.01
N GLY A 1151 5.08 4.37 -19.55
CA GLY A 1151 5.73 4.36 -20.86
C GLY A 1151 7.18 4.85 -20.79
N GLU A 1152 7.92 4.53 -21.83
CA GLU A 1152 9.28 5.00 -22.07
C GLU A 1152 9.26 6.20 -23.04
N GLN A 1153 10.10 7.20 -22.77
CA GLN A 1153 10.29 8.34 -23.65
C GLN A 1153 11.17 7.91 -24.81
N GLY A 1154 10.54 7.59 -25.95
CA GLY A 1154 11.25 7.43 -27.21
C GLY A 1154 11.83 8.76 -27.69
N PHE A 1155 12.92 8.68 -28.45
CA PHE A 1155 13.13 9.65 -29.52
C PHE A 1155 12.10 9.28 -30.60
N ASP A 1156 11.34 10.24 -31.12
CA ASP A 1156 10.46 9.96 -32.24
C ASP A 1156 11.27 9.29 -33.36
N PRO A 1157 10.83 8.15 -33.90
CA PRO A 1157 11.46 7.55 -35.07
C PRO A 1157 11.02 8.37 -36.27
N ILE A 1158 11.68 9.51 -36.50
CA ILE A 1158 11.62 10.19 -37.79
C ILE A 1158 12.69 9.61 -38.73
N LEU A 1159 13.62 8.79 -38.23
CA LEU A 1159 14.82 8.40 -39.00
C LEU A 1159 15.08 6.90 -39.10
N GLU A 1160 14.31 6.00 -38.46
CA GLU A 1160 14.53 4.55 -38.67
C GLU A 1160 14.08 4.09 -40.06
N ASP A 1161 12.97 4.63 -40.59
CA ASP A 1161 12.54 4.35 -41.97
C ASP A 1161 13.47 5.03 -43.01
N GLU A 1162 14.00 6.23 -42.74
CA GLU A 1162 14.95 6.90 -43.64
C GLU A 1162 16.35 6.24 -43.62
N TYR A 1163 16.78 5.67 -42.49
CA TYR A 1163 18.05 4.93 -42.42
C TYR A 1163 17.96 3.54 -43.07
N GLU A 1164 16.82 2.85 -42.98
CA GLU A 1164 16.62 1.60 -43.72
C GLU A 1164 16.50 1.83 -45.23
N ASP A 1165 15.90 2.94 -45.69
CA ASP A 1165 15.85 3.28 -47.11
C ASP A 1165 17.24 3.72 -47.66
N LEU A 1166 18.04 4.47 -46.89
CA LEU A 1166 19.40 4.85 -47.30
C LEU A 1166 20.41 3.68 -47.30
N THR A 1167 20.15 2.64 -46.51
CA THR A 1167 20.97 1.41 -46.50
C THR A 1167 20.49 0.36 -47.49
N ARG A 1168 19.19 0.36 -47.86
CA ARG A 1168 18.67 -0.45 -48.97
C ARG A 1168 19.14 0.05 -50.33
N ASP A 1169 19.21 1.36 -50.54
CA ASP A 1169 19.64 1.95 -51.82
C ASP A 1169 21.15 1.83 -52.10
N ARG A 1170 21.95 1.34 -51.14
CA ARG A 1170 23.40 1.11 -51.33
C ARG A 1170 23.81 -0.35 -51.52
N VAL A 1171 22.87 -1.30 -51.49
CA VAL A 1171 23.19 -2.74 -51.66
C VAL A 1171 22.60 -3.33 -52.96
N SER A 1172 21.77 -2.59 -53.71
CA SER A 1172 21.17 -3.08 -54.97
C SER A 1172 21.91 -2.63 -56.24
N ALA A 1173 23.25 -2.74 -56.28
CA ALA A 1173 24.03 -2.47 -57.48
C ALA A 1173 25.18 -3.44 -57.70
N HIS A 1174 24.94 -4.76 -57.61
CA HIS A 1174 25.66 -5.78 -58.37
C HIS A 1174 24.76 -7.01 -58.51
N GLY A 1175 24.54 -7.44 -59.76
CA GLY A 1175 23.44 -8.30 -60.14
C GLY A 1175 23.75 -9.80 -60.23
N PHE A 1176 22.66 -10.48 -60.63
CA PHE A 1176 22.54 -11.80 -61.27
C PHE A 1176 22.41 -13.09 -60.41
N LEU A 1177 21.19 -13.64 -60.54
CA LEU A 1177 20.75 -15.04 -60.74
C LEU A 1177 20.39 -15.97 -59.56
N ASP A 1178 19.10 -16.31 -59.58
CA ASP A 1178 18.42 -17.59 -59.30
C ASP A 1178 18.34 -18.18 -57.89
N GLY A 1179 17.10 -18.57 -57.53
CA GLY A 1179 16.86 -19.77 -56.72
C GLY A 1179 15.94 -19.66 -55.50
N GLN A 1180 14.62 -19.65 -55.75
CA GLN A 1180 13.61 -20.49 -55.08
C GLN A 1180 13.33 -20.42 -53.54
N ILE A 1181 12.02 -20.23 -53.28
CA ILE A 1181 11.15 -20.85 -52.24
C ILE A 1181 11.02 -20.15 -50.86
N THR A 1182 9.85 -19.53 -50.69
CA THR A 1182 9.16 -19.19 -49.42
C THR A 1182 8.52 -20.45 -48.79
N PRO A 1183 8.24 -20.54 -47.46
CA PRO A 1183 7.02 -19.90 -46.92
C PRO A 1183 7.02 -19.43 -45.44
N ARG A 1184 6.36 -18.27 -45.26
CA ARG A 1184 5.32 -17.88 -44.27
C ARG A 1184 5.42 -18.35 -42.80
N THR A 1185 5.50 -17.36 -41.90
CA THR A 1185 4.92 -17.40 -40.55
C THR A 1185 3.83 -16.34 -40.38
N THR A 1186 2.63 -16.77 -40.01
CA THR A 1186 1.47 -15.98 -39.59
C THR A 1186 1.56 -15.61 -38.10
N ARG A 1187 1.36 -14.33 -37.77
CA ARG A 1187 1.17 -13.80 -36.40
C ARG A 1187 -0.31 -13.77 -36.03
N GLY A 1188 -0.61 -14.10 -34.78
CA GLY A 1188 -1.83 -13.77 -34.04
C GLY A 1188 -1.47 -13.08 -32.74
#